data_AF-A0A1Q3HPD2-F1
#
_entry.id   AF-A0A1Q3HPD2-F1
#
_cell.length_a   1.000
_cell.length_b   1.000
_cell.length_c   1.000
_cell.angle_alpha   90.00
_cell.angle_beta   90.00
_cell.angle_gamma   90.00
#
_symmetry.space_group_name_H-M   'P 1'
#
loop_
_entity.id
_entity.type
_entity.pdbx_description
1 polymer ?
#
loop_
_entity_poly.entity_id
_entity_poly.type
_entity_poly.pdbx_seq_one_letter_code
_entity_poly.pdbx_strand_id
1 'polypeptide(L)'
;MRNKAAGLAVGIVFATLLAGGALAAATFGVQPSGSSAIFYVNTTSWADIHYKVNNGGQLNVRMTVVNGRNEFTVTGLAAGHFVDYFYTYWDTACNCAVDTAWTRYTHSGTGGGTDAGTGGGTDAGTGGGTDAGTGGNPGNIVPLFNSGTALEPATVQDTGSAIVTRVGDRVRDRHAREDQYQAYDHYLSLYFENRTHWIEIVDQVAKGGSQIIVNLYSIYPYDSPDFRAFFRGLNTEAEYFHNADFIRVNDYQHTASVNFNAKEGRAIRIGDRMELEVGVFLRQPVNGRFNYYSTIMLYMVGTGGIVPLEVSGTIQDSFPMPAIGQSGGRTTGNQHLSNEADNHFLQMALNMAPANAQPFVEGRRIHHTDFGDGSHSEPGNPALTVHAGKLGSNYIERSCIACHKQNGRGLPPAVNTSLSNYTVKVGRVSGTTVTADPSLGFRIQPRSTSGTPEGDVRISGWTTTSGTFTDGTAYQLRKPAYSFLNVTPTNYSARITPQLVGMGLLEAVPETAIAGLADPNDSNGDGISGRMQTVTDPETGAARLGRFGWKAGAARVRHQVADALRNDMGVTNPVFTTLDCGTSQAGCGGTSTELNNTDLDKLTRYIALLGVPARRDYRDTQALQGETLFRNAGCTKCHTESLTTSAFHPNAELRNQAIRPYTDLLLHDMGTGLADNLPEGQASGAEWRTPPLWGIGLTAGISGGEAYLHDGRARNLTEAILWHGGEAQAAQQAFVRMTSAERAALLRFLKSL
;
A
#
# COMPACT_ATOMS: atom_id res chain seq x y z
N MET A 1 40.28 77.33 47.06
CA MET A 1 40.18 78.77 46.70
C MET A 1 39.91 78.88 45.21
N ARG A 2 39.04 79.83 44.81
CA ARG A 2 38.73 80.27 43.43
C ARG A 2 38.23 79.22 42.41
N ASN A 3 37.35 79.71 41.55
CA ASN A 3 36.42 79.01 40.66
C ASN A 3 36.57 79.61 39.24
N LYS A 4 35.86 79.03 38.24
CA LYS A 4 35.70 79.46 36.82
C LYS A 4 36.80 79.02 35.85
N ALA A 5 36.55 78.71 34.57
CA ALA A 5 35.34 78.42 33.74
C ALA A 5 35.83 78.06 32.30
N ALA A 6 35.13 77.46 31.33
CA ALA A 6 33.84 76.73 31.11
C ALA A 6 34.05 75.86 29.83
N GLY A 7 33.14 75.07 29.24
CA GLY A 7 31.74 74.66 29.47
C GLY A 7 31.52 73.33 28.70
N LEU A 8 30.58 72.45 29.04
CA LEU A 8 29.10 72.53 29.10
C LEU A 8 28.40 72.30 27.73
N ALA A 9 27.99 71.06 27.49
CA ALA A 9 26.88 70.67 26.63
C ALA A 9 26.08 69.58 27.35
N VAL A 10 24.74 69.57 27.20
CA VAL A 10 23.82 68.94 28.16
C VAL A 10 23.28 67.59 27.65
N GLY A 11 23.28 66.59 28.54
CA GLY A 11 22.46 65.37 28.43
C GLY A 11 21.89 65.04 29.81
N ILE A 12 20.57 65.00 29.96
CA ILE A 12 19.90 64.92 31.27
C ILE A 12 19.79 63.48 31.79
N VAL A 13 19.89 63.38 33.12
CA VAL A 13 20.00 62.17 33.95
C VAL A 13 18.62 61.69 34.42
N PHE A 14 18.43 60.36 34.56
CA PHE A 14 17.99 59.75 35.83
C PHE A 14 18.32 58.26 35.90
N ALA A 15 18.68 57.79 37.09
CA ALA A 15 19.18 56.43 37.34
C ALA A 15 18.09 55.50 37.88
N THR A 16 18.25 54.18 37.73
CA THR A 16 18.17 53.19 38.85
C THR A 16 18.38 51.73 38.40
N LEU A 17 18.85 50.91 39.36
CA LEU A 17 18.87 49.43 39.41
C LEU A 17 19.43 48.64 38.22
N LEU A 18 20.64 48.10 38.43
CA LEU A 18 21.15 46.93 37.72
C LEU A 18 20.39 45.67 38.18
N ALA A 19 19.49 45.16 37.33
CA ALA A 19 18.97 43.80 37.42
C ALA A 19 19.40 43.04 36.15
N GLY A 20 20.48 42.27 36.25
CA GLY A 20 20.96 41.42 35.17
C GLY A 20 20.08 40.18 35.02
N GLY A 21 19.01 40.28 34.22
CA GLY A 21 18.26 39.12 33.75
C GLY A 21 18.94 38.51 32.52
N ALA A 22 19.71 37.45 32.70
CA ALA A 22 20.20 36.66 31.56
C ALA A 22 19.01 35.96 30.89
N LEU A 23 18.86 36.17 29.57
CA LEU A 23 17.87 35.47 28.76
C LEU A 23 18.30 33.99 28.65
N ALA A 24 17.47 33.08 29.12
CA ALA A 24 17.81 31.66 29.18
C ALA A 24 17.60 30.98 27.83
N ALA A 25 18.65 30.32 27.32
CA ALA A 25 18.53 29.35 26.22
C ALA A 25 17.65 28.16 26.66
N ALA A 26 17.07 27.44 25.71
CA ALA A 26 16.23 26.28 26.01
C ALA A 26 17.03 25.22 26.78
N THR A 27 16.54 24.84 27.96
CA THR A 27 17.17 23.83 28.82
C THR A 27 16.70 22.45 28.42
N PHE A 28 17.64 21.54 28.12
CA PHE A 28 17.36 20.18 27.67
C PHE A 28 17.97 19.15 28.61
N GLY A 29 17.44 17.92 28.58
CA GLY A 29 17.91 16.87 29.49
C GLY A 29 17.23 15.53 29.28
N VAL A 30 17.46 14.61 30.22
CA VAL A 30 16.92 13.26 30.22
C VAL A 30 16.48 12.89 31.64
N GLN A 31 15.32 12.24 31.76
CA GLN A 31 14.71 11.82 33.01
C GLN A 31 14.47 10.29 32.96
N PRO A 32 15.13 9.48 33.80
CA PRO A 32 14.85 8.05 33.90
C PRO A 32 13.41 7.76 34.33
N SER A 33 12.76 6.75 33.74
CA SER A 33 11.46 6.21 34.19
C SER A 33 11.40 4.72 33.94
N GLY A 34 11.30 3.88 34.99
CA GLY A 34 11.14 2.43 34.81
C GLY A 34 12.24 1.81 33.94
N SER A 35 11.84 1.10 32.87
CA SER A 35 12.70 0.56 31.80
C SER A 35 12.84 1.51 30.60
N SER A 36 12.74 2.82 30.85
CA SER A 36 12.65 3.88 29.85
C SER A 36 13.42 5.14 30.28
N ALA A 37 13.55 6.08 29.35
CA ALA A 37 14.05 7.43 29.64
C ALA A 37 13.31 8.47 28.79
N ILE A 38 12.83 9.51 29.46
CA ILE A 38 12.13 10.66 28.86
C ILE A 38 13.15 11.73 28.56
N PHE A 39 13.41 11.95 27.28
CA PHE A 39 14.27 13.01 26.76
C PHE A 39 13.44 14.27 26.55
N TYR A 40 13.98 15.45 26.86
CA TYR A 40 13.21 16.68 26.80
C TYR A 40 14.01 17.92 26.37
N VAL A 41 13.29 18.90 25.81
CA VAL A 41 13.76 20.26 25.53
C VAL A 41 12.71 21.27 26.01
N ASN A 42 13.09 22.16 26.93
CA ASN A 42 12.22 23.21 27.50
C ASN A 42 11.95 24.36 26.49
N THR A 43 11.25 24.03 25.43
CA THR A 43 10.67 24.95 24.44
C THR A 43 9.27 24.47 24.07
N THR A 44 8.38 25.39 23.70
CA THR A 44 7.06 25.10 23.10
C THR A 44 7.08 25.19 21.58
N SER A 45 8.17 25.71 21.00
CA SER A 45 8.44 25.58 19.56
C SER A 45 8.89 24.16 19.24
N TRP A 46 9.11 23.82 17.97
CA TRP A 46 9.46 22.45 17.60
C TRP A 46 10.83 22.01 18.11
N ALA A 47 10.96 20.73 18.48
CA ALA A 47 12.24 20.04 18.69
C ALA A 47 12.23 18.65 18.02
N ASP A 48 13.41 18.19 17.63
CA ASP A 48 13.71 16.84 17.15
C ASP A 48 14.78 16.22 18.06
N ILE A 49 14.66 14.93 18.36
CA ILE A 49 15.72 14.13 18.99
C ILE A 49 16.35 13.20 17.96
N HIS A 50 17.67 13.16 17.95
CA HIS A 50 18.49 12.30 17.12
C HIS A 50 19.26 11.36 18.04
N TYR A 51 19.03 10.05 18.00
CA TYR A 51 19.60 9.13 18.99
C TYR A 51 19.98 7.74 18.46
N LYS A 52 20.82 7.03 19.22
CA LYS A 52 21.27 5.65 18.99
C LYS A 52 21.24 4.90 20.32
N VAL A 53 20.63 3.72 20.37
CA VAL A 53 20.67 2.83 21.55
C VAL A 53 21.78 1.81 21.36
N ASN A 54 22.70 1.66 22.32
CA ASN A 54 23.77 0.66 22.34
C ASN A 54 24.60 0.58 21.04
N ASN A 55 25.03 1.72 20.49
CA ASN A 55 25.70 1.85 19.17
C ASN A 55 24.87 1.39 17.95
N GLY A 56 23.54 1.25 18.08
CA GLY A 56 22.65 0.94 16.96
C GLY A 56 22.54 2.05 15.90
N GLY A 57 21.67 1.83 14.91
CA GLY A 57 21.36 2.82 13.89
C GLY A 57 20.81 4.12 14.49
N GLN A 58 21.06 5.25 13.82
CA GLN A 58 20.52 6.54 14.24
C GLN A 58 19.05 6.65 13.89
N LEU A 59 18.24 6.98 14.89
CA LEU A 59 16.84 7.35 14.78
C LEU A 59 16.71 8.86 14.93
N ASN A 60 15.78 9.47 14.20
CA ASN A 60 15.51 10.91 14.23
C ASN A 60 13.99 11.07 14.40
N VAL A 61 13.54 11.73 15.48
CA VAL A 61 12.13 11.74 15.87
C VAL A 61 11.70 13.15 16.29
N ARG A 62 10.57 13.61 15.75
CA ARG A 62 9.88 14.83 16.18
C ARG A 62 9.37 14.63 17.60
N MET A 63 9.78 15.49 18.52
CA MET A 63 9.34 15.45 19.92
C MET A 63 7.92 16.03 20.06
N THR A 64 7.17 15.58 21.07
CA THR A 64 5.79 16.00 21.32
C THR A 64 5.75 17.03 22.45
N VAL A 65 4.97 18.12 22.31
CA VAL A 65 4.83 19.11 23.39
C VAL A 65 3.90 18.57 24.48
N VAL A 66 4.47 18.28 25.65
CA VAL A 66 3.80 17.82 26.88
C VAL A 66 4.07 18.85 27.98
N ASN A 67 3.03 19.33 28.67
CA ASN A 67 3.15 20.27 29.80
C ASN A 67 4.03 21.53 29.52
N GLY A 68 4.04 22.03 28.28
CA GLY A 68 4.84 23.20 27.87
C GLY A 68 6.30 22.90 27.52
N ARG A 69 6.64 21.64 27.26
CA ARG A 69 7.99 21.13 26.99
C ARG A 69 7.95 20.10 25.87
N ASN A 70 8.93 20.07 24.98
CA ASN A 70 9.06 18.95 24.03
C ASN A 70 9.59 17.72 24.76
N GLU A 71 8.94 16.57 24.61
CA GLU A 71 9.32 15.29 25.22
C GLU A 71 9.32 14.14 24.21
N PHE A 72 10.17 13.14 24.43
CA PHE A 72 10.17 11.85 23.73
C PHE A 72 10.71 10.74 24.63
N THR A 73 10.04 9.60 24.67
CA THR A 73 10.40 8.47 25.56
C THR A 73 11.08 7.35 24.78
N VAL A 74 12.34 7.04 25.12
CA VAL A 74 13.01 5.82 24.67
C VAL A 74 12.69 4.71 25.67
N THR A 75 11.98 3.68 25.23
CA THR A 75 11.57 2.52 26.05
C THR A 75 12.50 1.32 25.83
N GLY A 76 12.37 0.27 26.64
CA GLY A 76 13.14 -0.98 26.47
C GLY A 76 14.62 -0.88 26.89
N LEU A 77 14.94 0.08 27.77
CA LEU A 77 16.26 0.26 28.35
C LEU A 77 16.43 -0.67 29.57
N ALA A 78 17.43 -1.54 29.52
CA ALA A 78 17.90 -2.30 30.68
C ALA A 78 19.05 -1.56 31.38
N ALA A 79 19.34 -1.91 32.64
CA ALA A 79 20.50 -1.37 33.35
C ALA A 79 21.79 -1.57 32.54
N GLY A 80 22.54 -0.48 32.32
CA GLY A 80 23.75 -0.48 31.50
C GLY A 80 23.53 -0.24 30.00
N HIS A 81 22.28 -0.21 29.49
CA HIS A 81 22.02 0.34 28.16
C HIS A 81 22.42 1.81 28.12
N PHE A 82 22.92 2.27 26.98
CA PHE A 82 23.18 3.69 26.75
C PHE A 82 22.52 4.20 25.49
N VAL A 83 22.12 5.47 25.55
CA VAL A 83 21.55 6.25 24.46
C VAL A 83 22.53 7.38 24.17
N ASP A 84 23.16 7.35 23.00
CA ASP A 84 23.83 8.53 22.45
C ASP A 84 22.77 9.39 21.77
N TYR A 85 22.72 10.70 22.05
CA TYR A 85 21.70 11.59 21.52
C TYR A 85 22.17 13.03 21.33
N PHE A 86 21.50 13.77 20.45
CA PHE A 86 21.48 15.24 20.43
C PHE A 86 20.08 15.73 20.02
N TYR A 87 19.83 17.03 20.20
CA TYR A 87 18.60 17.68 19.77
C TYR A 87 18.86 18.70 18.67
N THR A 88 17.92 18.81 17.73
CA THR A 88 17.78 19.98 16.86
C THR A 88 16.48 20.67 17.26
N TYR A 89 16.50 21.94 17.65
CA TYR A 89 15.29 22.64 18.09
C TYR A 89 15.24 24.09 17.63
N TRP A 90 14.04 24.66 17.58
CA TRP A 90 13.85 26.08 17.30
C TRP A 90 14.10 26.91 18.56
N ASP A 91 15.19 27.68 18.55
CA ASP A 91 15.45 28.69 19.57
C ASP A 91 14.79 30.02 19.14
N THR A 92 13.80 30.44 19.92
CA THR A 92 13.03 31.66 19.68
C THR A 92 13.83 32.93 19.98
N ALA A 93 14.94 32.85 20.72
CA ALA A 93 15.80 34.00 21.04
C ALA A 93 16.70 34.40 19.85
N CYS A 94 17.20 33.42 19.08
CA CYS A 94 17.89 33.68 17.81
C CYS A 94 16.96 33.64 16.58
N ASN A 95 15.73 33.13 16.74
CA ASN A 95 14.81 32.80 15.65
C ASN A 95 15.48 31.88 14.62
N CYS A 96 16.13 30.82 15.11
CA CYS A 96 16.98 29.92 14.34
C CYS A 96 16.89 28.48 14.86
N ALA A 97 17.27 27.51 14.02
CA ALA A 97 17.44 26.12 14.45
C ALA A 97 18.82 25.94 15.12
N VAL A 98 18.85 25.27 16.27
CA VAL A 98 20.05 25.03 17.07
C VAL A 98 20.24 23.53 17.29
N ASP A 99 21.43 23.04 16.94
CA ASP A 99 21.87 21.67 17.24
C ASP A 99 22.63 21.64 18.58
N THR A 100 22.30 20.69 19.46
CA THR A 100 23.13 20.41 20.65
C THR A 100 24.30 19.50 20.30
N ALA A 101 25.33 19.48 21.14
CA ALA A 101 26.39 18.47 21.03
C ALA A 101 25.84 17.06 21.33
N TRP A 102 26.44 16.04 20.70
CA TRP A 102 26.20 14.64 21.06
C TRP A 102 26.54 14.39 22.53
N THR A 103 25.58 13.81 23.24
CA THR A 103 25.62 13.51 24.67
C THR A 103 25.26 12.05 24.88
N ARG A 104 25.83 11.40 25.91
CA ARG A 104 25.48 10.02 26.28
C ARG A 104 24.68 9.98 27.56
N TYR A 105 23.55 9.30 27.53
CA TYR A 105 22.79 8.86 28.70
C TYR A 105 23.04 7.36 28.91
N THR A 106 23.42 6.95 30.12
CA THR A 106 23.49 5.52 30.50
C THR A 106 22.38 5.23 31.49
N HIS A 107 21.52 4.27 31.17
CA HIS A 107 20.37 3.91 31.97
C HIS A 107 20.79 3.07 33.20
N SER A 108 20.40 3.52 34.38
CA SER A 108 20.72 2.88 35.67
C SER A 108 19.53 2.14 36.31
N GLY A 109 18.38 2.05 35.62
CA GLY A 109 17.16 1.44 36.16
C GLY A 109 17.24 -0.09 36.28
N THR A 110 17.04 -0.62 37.49
CA THR A 110 16.78 -2.04 37.70
C THR A 110 15.36 -2.37 37.23
N GLY A 111 15.24 -3.17 36.17
CA GLY A 111 13.98 -3.43 35.46
C GLY A 111 12.93 -4.22 36.26
N GLY A 112 12.23 -3.55 37.17
CA GLY A 112 11.17 -4.14 38.00
C GLY A 112 10.12 -3.15 38.53
N GLY A 113 10.09 -1.90 38.04
CA GLY A 113 9.09 -0.90 38.39
C GLY A 113 8.09 -0.70 37.27
N THR A 114 6.79 -0.82 37.57
CA THR A 114 5.69 -0.38 36.70
C THR A 114 5.78 1.13 36.47
N ASP A 115 5.68 1.59 35.22
CA ASP A 115 5.70 3.02 34.89
C ASP A 115 4.56 3.77 35.60
N ALA A 116 4.86 4.99 36.05
CA ALA A 116 3.91 5.84 36.74
C ALA A 116 2.93 6.46 35.74
N GLY A 117 1.72 5.90 35.66
CA GLY A 117 0.66 6.42 34.83
C GLY A 117 0.07 7.74 35.34
N THR A 118 -0.28 8.62 34.41
CA THR A 118 -1.22 9.74 34.55
C THR A 118 -2.14 9.69 33.32
N GLY A 119 -3.47 9.73 33.40
CA GLY A 119 -4.30 10.39 34.40
C GLY A 119 -5.15 11.41 33.65
N GLY A 120 -6.40 11.07 33.35
CA GLY A 120 -7.19 11.76 32.31
C GLY A 120 -7.65 13.18 32.65
N GLY A 121 -7.84 14.00 31.60
CA GLY A 121 -8.31 15.38 31.71
C GLY A 121 -8.59 16.05 30.36
N THR A 122 -9.79 15.80 29.81
CA THR A 122 -10.52 16.62 28.82
C THR A 122 -9.78 17.26 27.63
N ASP A 123 -9.99 16.64 26.46
CA ASP A 123 -10.19 17.22 25.12
C ASP A 123 -9.96 18.73 24.87
N ALA A 124 -8.99 19.03 24.01
CA ALA A 124 -9.08 20.04 22.95
C ALA A 124 -8.01 19.71 21.89
N GLY A 125 -8.43 19.23 20.72
CA GLY A 125 -7.54 18.47 19.84
C GLY A 125 -6.52 19.28 19.04
N THR A 126 -5.43 18.61 18.63
CA THR A 126 -4.88 18.63 17.26
C THR A 126 -3.82 17.54 17.13
N GLY A 127 -3.71 16.89 15.95
CA GLY A 127 -2.48 16.16 15.58
C GLY A 127 -2.33 14.70 16.03
N GLY A 128 -3.42 13.96 16.26
CA GLY A 128 -3.38 12.51 16.46
C GLY A 128 -3.03 11.74 15.18
N GLY A 129 -1.75 11.71 14.81
CA GLY A 129 -1.23 10.65 13.94
C GLY A 129 -1.19 9.35 14.74
N THR A 130 -2.04 8.39 14.41
CA THR A 130 -1.98 7.04 14.98
C THR A 130 -0.78 6.31 14.39
N ASP A 131 0.41 6.57 14.95
CA ASP A 131 1.51 5.63 14.88
C ASP A 131 0.99 4.27 15.38
N ALA A 132 1.29 3.21 14.64
CA ALA A 132 0.89 1.85 15.01
C ALA A 132 1.46 1.54 16.40
N GLY A 133 0.57 1.42 17.38
CA GLY A 133 0.93 1.41 18.79
C GLY A 133 1.88 0.28 19.18
N THR A 134 2.45 0.40 20.38
CA THR A 134 3.16 -0.68 21.08
C THR A 134 2.42 -2.01 20.88
N GLY A 135 3.06 -2.95 20.18
CA GLY A 135 2.37 -4.06 19.49
C GLY A 135 1.36 -4.79 20.37
N GLY A 136 0.10 -4.83 19.92
CA GLY A 136 -0.99 -5.50 20.61
C GLY A 136 -0.80 -7.01 20.64
N ASN A 137 -1.47 -7.66 21.59
CA ASN A 137 -1.40 -9.12 21.78
C ASN A 137 -2.26 -9.85 20.71
N PRO A 138 -1.67 -10.60 19.77
CA PRO A 138 -2.42 -11.34 18.75
C PRO A 138 -3.06 -12.63 19.30
N GLY A 139 -2.87 -12.94 20.59
CA GLY A 139 -3.40 -14.15 21.23
C GLY A 139 -2.80 -15.42 20.65
N ASN A 140 -3.66 -16.35 20.22
CA ASN A 140 -3.24 -17.65 19.66
C ASN A 140 -2.91 -17.59 18.15
N ILE A 141 -2.94 -16.41 17.52
CA ILE A 141 -2.59 -16.24 16.11
C ILE A 141 -1.08 -16.42 15.94
N VAL A 142 -0.68 -17.36 15.07
CA VAL A 142 0.71 -17.58 14.70
C VAL A 142 1.10 -16.58 13.60
N PRO A 143 2.13 -15.73 13.79
CA PRO A 143 2.57 -14.76 12.79
C PRO A 143 2.93 -15.38 11.44
N LEU A 144 2.49 -14.79 10.33
CA LEU A 144 2.85 -15.27 8.99
C LEU A 144 4.37 -15.26 8.76
N PHE A 145 5.05 -14.23 9.27
CA PHE A 145 6.48 -14.00 9.08
C PHE A 145 7.16 -13.62 10.40
N ASN A 146 8.37 -14.13 10.62
CA ASN A 146 9.16 -13.88 11.83
C ASN A 146 10.67 -13.98 11.52
N SER A 147 11.52 -13.85 12.54
CA SER A 147 12.99 -13.90 12.38
C SER A 147 13.56 -15.21 11.83
N GLY A 148 12.78 -16.29 11.80
CA GLY A 148 13.11 -17.57 11.14
C GLY A 148 12.59 -17.71 9.70
N THR A 149 11.85 -16.72 9.18
CA THR A 149 11.39 -16.73 7.78
C THR A 149 12.58 -16.58 6.83
N ALA A 150 12.67 -17.46 5.82
CA ALA A 150 13.66 -17.34 4.76
C ALA A 150 13.38 -16.09 3.91
N LEU A 151 14.36 -15.21 3.78
CA LEU A 151 14.22 -13.92 3.11
C LEU A 151 14.95 -13.91 1.76
N GLU A 152 14.34 -13.26 0.76
CA GLU A 152 15.02 -12.98 -0.49
C GLU A 152 16.12 -11.92 -0.30
N PRO A 153 17.14 -11.87 -1.19
CA PRO A 153 18.21 -10.89 -1.09
C PRO A 153 17.69 -9.46 -1.02
N ALA A 154 18.31 -8.63 -0.18
CA ALA A 154 17.95 -7.21 -0.10
C ALA A 154 18.23 -6.48 -1.43
N THR A 155 17.27 -5.68 -1.87
CA THR A 155 17.40 -4.80 -3.05
C THR A 155 18.32 -3.60 -2.80
N VAL A 156 18.61 -3.28 -1.53
CA VAL A 156 19.63 -2.30 -1.15
C VAL A 156 20.63 -2.95 -0.19
N GLN A 157 21.92 -2.75 -0.45
CA GLN A 157 23.02 -3.24 0.36
C GLN A 157 23.98 -2.09 0.65
N ASP A 158 24.21 -1.79 1.93
CA ASP A 158 25.29 -0.91 2.35
C ASP A 158 26.59 -1.73 2.48
N THR A 159 27.64 -1.31 1.78
CA THR A 159 28.96 -1.95 1.79
C THR A 159 30.02 -0.93 2.20
N GLY A 160 31.22 -1.40 2.53
CA GLY A 160 32.35 -0.53 2.89
C GLY A 160 32.81 0.45 1.80
N SER A 161 32.43 0.23 0.53
CA SER A 161 32.88 1.03 -0.62
C SER A 161 31.75 1.64 -1.47
N ALA A 162 30.52 1.18 -1.32
CA ALA A 162 29.34 1.72 -2.03
C ALA A 162 28.03 1.41 -1.31
N ILE A 163 26.98 2.18 -1.61
CA ILE A 163 25.59 1.71 -1.48
C ILE A 163 25.20 1.07 -2.81
N VAL A 164 24.81 -0.20 -2.78
CA VAL A 164 24.39 -0.95 -3.97
C VAL A 164 22.88 -1.09 -3.98
N THR A 165 22.24 -0.68 -5.06
CA THR A 165 20.79 -0.78 -5.28
C THR A 165 20.51 -1.66 -6.49
N ARG A 166 19.59 -2.62 -6.37
CA ARG A 166 19.19 -3.52 -7.45
C ARG A 166 17.68 -3.45 -7.65
N VAL A 167 17.26 -3.19 -8.87
CA VAL A 167 15.84 -3.08 -9.25
C VAL A 167 15.60 -3.77 -10.58
N GLY A 168 14.61 -4.66 -10.61
CA GLY A 168 14.14 -5.35 -11.81
C GLY A 168 13.05 -4.54 -12.53
N ASP A 169 12.96 -4.71 -13.85
CA ASP A 169 11.99 -3.99 -14.68
C ASP A 169 11.61 -4.81 -15.93
N ARG A 170 10.59 -4.32 -16.62
CA ARG A 170 10.11 -4.81 -17.93
C ARG A 170 10.37 -3.78 -19.02
N VAL A 171 10.28 -4.21 -20.27
CA VAL A 171 10.22 -3.28 -21.40
C VAL A 171 8.90 -2.50 -21.49
N ARG A 172 8.98 -1.30 -22.09
CA ARG A 172 7.91 -0.34 -22.42
C ARG A 172 7.90 -0.04 -23.92
N ASP A 173 6.81 0.53 -24.45
CA ASP A 173 6.73 0.92 -25.88
C ASP A 173 7.25 2.32 -26.18
N ARG A 174 6.96 3.24 -25.27
CA ARG A 174 7.28 4.65 -25.37
C ARG A 174 7.98 5.14 -24.11
N HIS A 175 8.43 6.38 -24.15
CA HIS A 175 8.94 7.09 -22.99
C HIS A 175 7.79 7.52 -22.07
N ALA A 176 8.08 7.70 -20.78
CA ALA A 176 7.05 8.00 -19.79
C ALA A 176 6.27 9.30 -20.02
N ARG A 177 6.88 10.27 -20.71
CA ARG A 177 6.32 11.61 -20.98
C ARG A 177 5.81 11.79 -22.40
N GLU A 178 5.85 10.76 -23.25
CA GLU A 178 5.29 10.83 -24.60
C GLU A 178 3.75 10.85 -24.54
N ASP A 179 3.12 11.83 -25.20
CA ASP A 179 1.69 12.14 -25.09
C ASP A 179 0.72 11.14 -25.77
N GLN A 180 1.20 9.95 -26.12
CA GLN A 180 0.44 8.96 -26.89
C GLN A 180 -0.29 7.97 -25.97
N TYR A 181 -1.62 8.11 -25.90
CA TYR A 181 -2.51 7.19 -25.19
C TYR A 181 -2.24 5.71 -25.53
N GLN A 182 -2.21 4.87 -24.49
CA GLN A 182 -2.03 3.42 -24.54
C GLN A 182 -0.66 2.94 -25.04
N ALA A 183 0.41 3.71 -24.80
CA ALA A 183 1.76 3.37 -25.22
C ALA A 183 2.77 3.12 -24.06
N TYR A 184 2.57 3.68 -22.87
CA TYR A 184 3.52 3.55 -21.77
C TYR A 184 3.13 2.52 -20.70
N ASP A 185 1.89 2.55 -20.21
CA ASP A 185 1.51 1.73 -19.03
C ASP A 185 0.93 0.36 -19.40
N HIS A 186 0.55 0.14 -20.66
CA HIS A 186 0.16 -1.18 -21.15
C HIS A 186 1.31 -2.23 -21.11
N TYR A 187 0.95 -3.51 -21.36
CA TYR A 187 1.90 -4.60 -21.60
C TYR A 187 1.90 -4.98 -23.08
N LEU A 188 3.08 -4.93 -23.68
CA LEU A 188 3.33 -5.33 -25.06
C LEU A 188 3.06 -6.82 -25.26
N SER A 189 2.58 -7.23 -26.44
CA SER A 189 2.52 -8.67 -26.77
C SER A 189 3.89 -9.34 -26.55
N LEU A 190 3.87 -10.57 -26.02
CA LEU A 190 5.06 -11.36 -25.67
C LEU A 190 5.90 -10.76 -24.51
N TYR A 191 5.36 -9.87 -23.68
CA TYR A 191 6.02 -9.24 -22.52
C TYR A 191 6.74 -10.22 -21.55
N PHE A 192 6.35 -11.48 -21.54
CA PHE A 192 6.94 -12.56 -20.74
C PHE A 192 8.12 -13.29 -21.43
N GLU A 193 8.37 -13.07 -22.72
CA GLU A 193 9.50 -13.66 -23.46
C GLU A 193 10.64 -12.63 -23.57
N ASN A 194 11.80 -12.91 -22.97
CA ASN A 194 13.07 -12.18 -23.18
C ASN A 194 13.04 -10.67 -22.87
N ARG A 195 12.06 -10.21 -22.08
CA ARG A 195 11.64 -8.80 -21.98
C ARG A 195 11.70 -8.22 -20.56
N THR A 196 12.36 -8.91 -19.65
CA THR A 196 12.71 -8.41 -18.32
C THR A 196 14.22 -8.19 -18.22
N HIS A 197 14.59 -7.25 -17.34
CA HIS A 197 15.98 -6.89 -17.06
C HIS A 197 16.08 -6.41 -15.61
N TRP A 198 17.29 -6.12 -15.16
CA TRP A 198 17.49 -5.38 -13.92
C TRP A 198 18.74 -4.49 -14.01
N ILE A 199 18.72 -3.39 -13.26
CA ILE A 199 19.90 -2.55 -13.07
C ILE A 199 20.45 -2.72 -11.65
N GLU A 200 21.77 -2.64 -11.54
CA GLU A 200 22.51 -2.49 -10.29
C GLU A 200 23.20 -1.13 -10.29
N ILE A 201 22.78 -0.25 -9.39
CA ILE A 201 23.39 1.07 -9.16
C ILE A 201 24.37 0.94 -7.99
N VAL A 202 25.66 1.07 -8.28
CA VAL A 202 26.76 1.06 -7.30
C VAL A 202 27.18 2.50 -7.05
N ASP A 203 26.63 3.10 -5.99
CA ASP A 203 26.92 4.46 -5.58
C ASP A 203 28.13 4.49 -4.64
N GLN A 204 29.29 4.86 -5.19
CA GLN A 204 30.51 5.07 -4.42
C GLN A 204 30.56 6.47 -3.78
N VAL A 205 29.79 7.44 -4.28
CA VAL A 205 29.70 8.81 -3.74
C VAL A 205 29.15 8.78 -2.32
N ALA A 206 28.21 7.87 -2.05
CA ALA A 206 27.72 7.55 -0.70
C ALA A 206 28.82 7.17 0.31
N LYS A 207 30.00 6.75 -0.15
CA LYS A 207 31.14 6.28 0.66
C LYS A 207 32.44 7.06 0.37
N GLY A 208 32.33 8.29 -0.16
CA GLY A 208 33.47 9.17 -0.40
C GLY A 208 34.22 8.94 -1.73
N GLY A 209 33.72 8.05 -2.59
CA GLY A 209 34.11 7.99 -3.99
C GLY A 209 33.52 9.14 -4.82
N SER A 210 33.74 9.10 -6.13
CA SER A 210 33.38 10.20 -7.06
C SER A 210 32.50 9.76 -8.24
N GLN A 211 31.98 8.53 -8.22
CA GLN A 211 31.22 7.95 -9.32
C GLN A 211 30.05 7.09 -8.86
N ILE A 212 29.05 7.01 -9.72
CA ILE A 212 28.00 6.01 -9.69
C ILE A 212 28.21 5.11 -10.90
N ILE A 213 28.25 3.80 -10.68
CA ILE A 213 28.32 2.81 -11.76
C ILE A 213 26.93 2.18 -11.88
N VAL A 214 26.42 2.05 -13.11
CA VAL A 214 25.16 1.38 -13.40
C VAL A 214 25.48 0.14 -14.25
N ASN A 215 25.23 -1.04 -13.70
CA ASN A 215 25.33 -2.31 -14.42
C ASN A 215 23.93 -2.72 -14.87
N LEU A 216 23.72 -2.88 -16.17
CA LEU A 216 22.51 -3.47 -16.75
C LEU A 216 22.72 -4.97 -16.94
N TYR A 217 21.76 -5.75 -16.46
CA TYR A 217 21.70 -7.20 -16.64
C TYR A 217 20.40 -7.62 -17.29
N SER A 218 20.44 -8.64 -18.14
CA SER A 218 19.28 -9.10 -18.93
C SER A 218 19.12 -10.61 -18.92
N ILE A 219 17.89 -11.09 -19.12
CA ILE A 219 17.62 -12.53 -19.31
C ILE A 219 17.89 -13.01 -20.76
N TYR A 220 18.23 -12.08 -21.66
CA TYR A 220 18.43 -12.33 -23.08
C TYR A 220 19.48 -11.35 -23.65
N PRO A 221 20.30 -11.73 -24.65
CA PRO A 221 21.37 -10.86 -25.14
C PRO A 221 20.86 -9.56 -25.78
N TYR A 222 21.53 -8.45 -25.48
CA TYR A 222 21.25 -7.13 -26.08
C TYR A 222 22.35 -6.72 -27.07
N ASP A 223 21.99 -5.85 -28.01
CA ASP A 223 22.87 -5.22 -28.99
C ASP A 223 22.78 -3.70 -28.82
N SER A 224 23.78 -3.10 -28.16
CA SER A 224 23.87 -1.66 -27.86
C SER A 224 22.69 -1.07 -27.06
N PRO A 225 22.43 -1.54 -25.81
CA PRO A 225 21.54 -0.83 -24.90
C PRO A 225 22.08 0.56 -24.55
N ASP A 226 21.21 1.56 -24.49
CA ASP A 226 21.59 2.94 -24.13
C ASP A 226 21.21 3.28 -22.68
N PHE A 227 22.02 4.16 -22.09
CA PHE A 227 21.91 4.64 -20.73
C PHE A 227 21.65 6.14 -20.73
N ARG A 228 20.55 6.54 -20.11
CA ARG A 228 20.14 7.94 -20.01
C ARG A 228 20.08 8.37 -18.55
N ALA A 229 20.66 9.53 -18.25
CA ALA A 229 20.68 10.08 -16.89
C ALA A 229 20.58 11.60 -16.87
N PHE A 230 19.95 12.12 -15.80
CA PHE A 230 19.61 13.54 -15.61
C PHE A 230 18.71 14.08 -16.72
N PHE A 231 17.39 13.94 -16.53
CA PHE A 231 16.38 14.45 -17.44
C PHE A 231 16.49 15.97 -17.67
N ARG A 232 16.18 16.40 -18.90
CA ARG A 232 16.35 17.77 -19.41
C ARG A 232 15.09 18.32 -20.07
N GLY A 233 14.42 17.53 -20.92
CA GLY A 233 13.08 17.83 -21.46
C GLY A 233 12.91 19.19 -22.16
N LEU A 234 13.90 19.68 -22.93
CA LEU A 234 13.77 20.98 -23.63
C LEU A 234 13.34 20.85 -25.09
N ASN A 235 13.82 19.81 -25.78
CA ASN A 235 13.60 19.61 -27.22
C ASN A 235 12.71 18.38 -27.51
N THR A 236 12.77 17.36 -26.67
CA THR A 236 11.95 16.14 -26.76
C THR A 236 11.56 15.64 -25.37
N GLU A 237 10.48 14.86 -25.29
CA GLU A 237 9.91 14.31 -24.05
C GLU A 237 10.82 13.28 -23.36
N ALA A 238 11.92 12.88 -24.01
CA ALA A 238 12.96 11.99 -23.51
C ALA A 238 14.37 12.55 -23.72
N GLU A 239 14.54 13.88 -23.64
CA GLU A 239 15.87 14.49 -23.66
C GLU A 239 16.54 14.43 -22.27
N TYR A 240 17.77 13.91 -22.23
CA TYR A 240 18.61 13.82 -21.03
C TYR A 240 19.95 14.52 -21.26
N PHE A 241 20.62 14.96 -20.19
CA PHE A 241 21.97 15.52 -20.28
C PHE A 241 23.04 14.46 -20.51
N HIS A 242 22.86 13.25 -19.97
CA HIS A 242 23.67 12.09 -20.27
C HIS A 242 22.85 11.13 -21.11
N ASN A 243 23.34 10.77 -22.29
CA ASN A 243 22.74 9.82 -23.21
C ASN A 243 23.88 9.15 -23.99
N ALA A 244 24.17 7.89 -23.67
CA ALA A 244 25.29 7.14 -24.24
C ALA A 244 25.04 5.62 -24.16
N ASP A 245 25.65 4.85 -25.07
CA ASP A 245 25.58 3.39 -25.04
C ASP A 245 26.25 2.82 -23.76
N PHE A 246 25.65 1.80 -23.15
CA PHE A 246 26.36 1.02 -22.14
C PHE A 246 27.52 0.24 -22.78
N ILE A 247 28.64 0.15 -22.05
CA ILE A 247 29.79 -0.66 -22.45
C ILE A 247 29.45 -2.15 -22.19
N ARG A 248 29.48 -2.98 -23.24
CA ARG A 248 29.24 -4.42 -23.14
C ARG A 248 30.37 -5.12 -22.35
N VAL A 249 30.00 -5.80 -21.26
CA VAL A 249 30.90 -6.66 -20.47
C VAL A 249 30.83 -8.10 -20.99
N ASN A 250 29.62 -8.60 -21.19
CA ASN A 250 29.31 -9.85 -21.87
C ASN A 250 27.89 -9.77 -22.45
N ASP A 251 27.34 -10.86 -23.00
CA ASP A 251 26.01 -10.83 -23.62
C ASP A 251 24.86 -10.44 -22.70
N TYR A 252 24.98 -10.73 -21.40
CA TYR A 252 23.94 -10.55 -20.39
C TYR A 252 24.28 -9.45 -19.38
N GLN A 253 25.37 -8.71 -19.61
CA GLN A 253 25.83 -7.65 -18.71
C GLN A 253 26.48 -6.51 -19.50
N HIS A 254 26.01 -5.29 -19.24
CA HIS A 254 26.56 -4.05 -19.77
C HIS A 254 26.78 -3.07 -18.59
N THR A 255 27.66 -2.08 -18.75
CA THR A 255 28.05 -1.16 -17.66
C THR A 255 28.25 0.27 -18.16
N ALA A 256 27.84 1.24 -17.37
CA ALA A 256 28.02 2.66 -17.59
C ALA A 256 28.43 3.34 -16.27
N SER A 257 29.05 4.51 -16.34
CA SER A 257 29.41 5.27 -15.13
C SER A 257 29.17 6.76 -15.30
N VAL A 258 28.84 7.41 -14.19
CA VAL A 258 28.58 8.85 -14.12
C VAL A 258 29.30 9.44 -12.94
N ASN A 259 30.02 10.52 -13.17
CA ASN A 259 30.76 11.29 -12.15
C ASN A 259 30.41 12.79 -12.17
N PHE A 260 29.65 13.25 -13.16
CA PHE A 260 29.32 14.66 -13.39
C PHE A 260 27.82 14.85 -13.57
N ASN A 261 27.25 15.77 -12.79
CA ASN A 261 25.88 16.21 -12.88
C ASN A 261 25.80 17.42 -13.82
N ALA A 262 25.61 17.13 -15.11
CA ALA A 262 25.61 18.14 -16.17
C ALA A 262 24.46 19.16 -16.07
N LYS A 263 23.34 18.79 -15.42
CA LYS A 263 22.23 19.70 -15.11
C LYS A 263 22.64 20.80 -14.12
N GLU A 264 23.59 20.50 -13.24
CA GLU A 264 24.08 21.40 -12.18
C GLU A 264 25.47 21.98 -12.51
N GLY A 265 26.10 21.58 -13.61
CA GLY A 265 27.41 22.06 -14.05
C GLY A 265 28.59 21.65 -13.14
N ARG A 266 28.47 20.54 -12.39
CA ARG A 266 29.45 20.14 -11.37
C ARG A 266 29.56 18.61 -11.22
N ALA A 267 30.56 18.16 -10.46
CA ALA A 267 30.66 16.76 -10.03
C ALA A 267 29.39 16.29 -9.27
N ILE A 268 29.10 14.99 -9.35
CA ILE A 268 28.03 14.35 -8.59
C ILE A 268 28.34 14.43 -7.08
N ARG A 269 27.30 14.65 -6.28
CA ARG A 269 27.36 14.60 -4.82
C ARG A 269 26.11 13.95 -4.22
N ILE A 270 26.21 13.58 -2.94
CA ILE A 270 25.06 13.14 -2.13
C ILE A 270 23.93 14.19 -2.20
N GLY A 271 22.70 13.72 -2.40
CA GLY A 271 21.50 14.55 -2.56
C GLY A 271 21.16 14.92 -4.00
N ASP A 272 21.99 14.57 -4.99
CA ASP A 272 21.65 14.78 -6.40
C ASP A 272 20.46 13.91 -6.84
N ARG A 273 19.56 14.52 -7.62
CA ARG A 273 18.40 13.87 -8.24
C ARG A 273 18.81 13.30 -9.60
N MET A 274 19.00 11.98 -9.67
CA MET A 274 19.39 11.29 -10.89
C MET A 274 18.19 10.47 -11.40
N GLU A 275 17.38 11.07 -12.28
CA GLU A 275 16.46 10.28 -13.10
C GLU A 275 17.28 9.45 -14.10
N LEU A 276 16.87 8.19 -14.27
CA LEU A 276 17.48 7.16 -15.10
C LEU A 276 16.43 6.54 -16.03
N GLU A 277 16.86 6.20 -17.24
CA GLU A 277 16.11 5.37 -18.18
C GLU A 277 17.09 4.50 -18.99
N VAL A 278 16.65 3.30 -19.36
CA VAL A 278 17.40 2.35 -20.18
C VAL A 278 16.62 2.06 -21.45
N GLY A 279 17.22 2.20 -22.63
CA GLY A 279 16.68 1.58 -23.83
C GLY A 279 17.21 0.16 -24.00
N VAL A 280 16.30 -0.71 -24.41
CA VAL A 280 16.52 -2.16 -24.49
C VAL A 280 16.44 -2.57 -25.96
N PHE A 281 17.53 -3.11 -26.48
CA PHE A 281 17.67 -3.53 -27.87
C PHE A 281 18.01 -5.02 -27.90
N LEU A 282 16.99 -5.88 -28.04
CA LEU A 282 17.12 -7.33 -28.04
C LEU A 282 17.89 -7.80 -29.28
N ARG A 283 18.87 -8.70 -29.12
CA ARG A 283 19.57 -9.33 -30.23
C ARG A 283 18.60 -10.13 -31.11
N GLN A 284 18.80 -10.10 -32.42
CA GLN A 284 17.98 -10.90 -33.35
C GLN A 284 18.52 -12.35 -33.47
N PRO A 285 17.66 -13.37 -33.69
CA PRO A 285 16.21 -13.28 -33.89
C PRO A 285 15.40 -13.29 -32.58
N VAL A 286 14.38 -12.42 -32.50
CA VAL A 286 13.39 -12.41 -31.41
C VAL A 286 11.96 -12.29 -31.95
N ASN A 287 11.00 -12.98 -31.32
CA ASN A 287 9.58 -12.84 -31.64
C ASN A 287 9.10 -11.42 -31.35
N GLY A 288 8.38 -10.78 -32.27
CA GLY A 288 7.93 -9.37 -32.13
C GLY A 288 8.98 -8.39 -32.66
N ARG A 289 9.34 -7.37 -31.87
CA ARG A 289 10.37 -6.38 -32.22
C ARG A 289 11.59 -6.46 -31.31
N PHE A 290 12.62 -5.65 -31.60
CA PHE A 290 13.88 -5.63 -30.84
C PHE A 290 14.09 -4.40 -29.96
N ASN A 291 13.63 -3.21 -30.38
CA ASN A 291 13.85 -1.96 -29.64
C ASN A 291 12.69 -1.63 -28.68
N TYR A 292 13.03 -1.16 -27.48
CA TYR A 292 12.13 -0.84 -26.38
C TYR A 292 12.73 0.22 -25.43
N TYR A 293 11.90 0.71 -24.52
CA TYR A 293 12.31 1.57 -23.39
C TYR A 293 12.08 0.88 -22.05
N SER A 294 12.44 1.53 -20.94
CA SER A 294 12.24 1.05 -19.57
C SER A 294 11.28 1.94 -18.80
N THR A 295 10.93 1.54 -17.58
CA THR A 295 10.35 2.45 -16.59
C THR A 295 11.37 3.56 -16.27
N ILE A 296 10.95 4.83 -16.19
CA ILE A 296 11.80 5.91 -15.66
C ILE A 296 11.96 5.76 -14.15
N MET A 297 13.19 5.86 -13.64
CA MET A 297 13.51 5.61 -12.24
C MET A 297 14.27 6.80 -11.64
N LEU A 298 13.83 7.29 -10.49
CA LEU A 298 14.57 8.31 -9.75
C LEU A 298 15.47 7.67 -8.69
N TYR A 299 16.78 7.89 -8.82
CA TYR A 299 17.77 7.57 -7.81
C TYR A 299 18.22 8.85 -7.08
N MET A 300 18.21 8.81 -5.75
CA MET A 300 18.76 9.88 -4.92
C MET A 300 20.17 9.47 -4.48
N VAL A 301 21.17 10.22 -4.94
CA VAL A 301 22.58 9.92 -4.65
C VAL A 301 22.83 9.94 -3.14
N GLY A 302 23.42 8.87 -2.61
CA GLY A 302 23.71 8.67 -1.21
C GLY A 302 22.63 7.96 -0.39
N THR A 303 21.43 7.68 -0.92
CA THR A 303 20.33 7.12 -0.10
C THR A 303 20.06 5.63 -0.30
N GLY A 304 20.34 5.09 -1.49
CA GLY A 304 19.99 3.72 -1.85
C GLY A 304 18.49 3.47 -2.08
N GLY A 305 18.18 2.60 -3.04
CA GLY A 305 16.83 2.33 -3.53
C GLY A 305 16.35 3.35 -4.57
N ILE A 306 15.43 2.91 -5.43
CA ILE A 306 14.64 3.82 -6.26
C ILE A 306 13.58 4.49 -5.38
N VAL A 307 13.29 5.76 -5.66
CA VAL A 307 12.20 6.51 -5.03
C VAL A 307 11.08 6.76 -6.04
N PRO A 308 9.80 6.68 -5.63
CA PRO A 308 8.69 7.16 -6.45
C PRO A 308 8.90 8.65 -6.77
N LEU A 309 8.75 9.02 -8.04
CA LEU A 309 8.93 10.41 -8.49
C LEU A 309 7.61 11.11 -8.76
N GLU A 310 7.63 12.43 -8.59
CA GLU A 310 6.66 13.38 -9.14
C GLU A 310 7.36 14.34 -10.10
N VAL A 311 6.62 14.99 -10.98
CA VAL A 311 7.16 15.99 -11.93
C VAL A 311 6.67 17.41 -11.62
N SER A 312 7.51 18.40 -11.87
CA SER A 312 7.18 19.81 -11.63
C SER A 312 7.81 20.76 -12.65
N GLY A 313 7.19 21.93 -12.81
CA GLY A 313 7.57 22.95 -13.78
C GLY A 313 7.19 22.63 -15.22
N THR A 314 7.44 23.58 -16.13
CA THR A 314 7.09 23.45 -17.56
C THR A 314 7.85 22.33 -18.27
N ILE A 315 9.07 22.03 -17.83
CA ILE A 315 9.90 20.95 -18.37
C ILE A 315 9.61 19.58 -17.72
N GLN A 316 8.66 19.48 -16.78
CA GLN A 316 8.37 18.25 -16.03
C GLN A 316 9.60 17.60 -15.35
N ASP A 317 10.39 18.42 -14.66
CA ASP A 317 11.57 17.96 -13.92
C ASP A 317 11.17 17.06 -12.74
N SER A 318 11.96 16.02 -12.45
CA SER A 318 11.59 14.97 -11.48
C SER A 318 12.10 15.23 -10.07
N PHE A 319 11.18 15.11 -9.11
CA PHE A 319 11.41 15.28 -7.69
C PHE A 319 11.03 14.00 -6.94
N PRO A 320 11.67 13.68 -5.81
CA PRO A 320 11.23 12.58 -4.97
C PRO A 320 9.83 12.88 -4.43
N MET A 321 8.88 11.98 -4.67
CA MET A 321 7.51 12.14 -4.22
C MET A 321 7.45 12.20 -2.69
N PRO A 322 6.73 13.16 -2.08
CA PRO A 322 6.61 13.25 -0.63
C PRO A 322 5.87 12.03 -0.06
N ALA A 323 6.14 11.71 1.21
CA ALA A 323 5.59 10.53 1.90
C ALA A 323 4.04 10.50 2.00
N ILE A 324 3.36 11.61 1.72
CA ILE A 324 1.89 11.67 1.60
C ILE A 324 1.38 11.15 0.25
N GLY A 325 2.21 11.21 -0.81
CA GLY A 325 1.94 10.64 -2.14
C GLY A 325 2.24 9.14 -2.23
N GLN A 326 3.16 8.64 -1.40
CA GLN A 326 3.67 7.26 -1.43
C GLN A 326 2.70 6.25 -0.78
N SER A 327 1.58 5.94 -1.45
CA SER A 327 0.53 5.04 -0.95
C SER A 327 1.04 3.63 -0.56
N GLY A 328 2.05 3.11 -1.27
CA GLY A 328 2.70 1.81 -1.01
C GLY A 328 4.14 1.92 -0.51
N GLY A 329 4.55 3.08 0.03
CA GLY A 329 5.97 3.33 0.33
C GLY A 329 6.83 3.27 -0.94
N ARG A 330 7.95 2.54 -0.93
CA ARG A 330 8.82 2.37 -2.10
C ARG A 330 8.25 1.47 -3.19
N THR A 331 7.13 0.76 -2.96
CA THR A 331 6.44 0.02 -4.04
C THR A 331 5.51 0.92 -4.87
N THR A 332 5.23 2.14 -4.40
CA THR A 332 4.33 3.10 -5.08
C THR A 332 4.83 3.37 -6.49
N GLY A 333 3.94 3.34 -7.47
CA GLY A 333 4.25 3.83 -8.81
C GLY A 333 4.65 5.31 -8.80
N ASN A 334 5.35 5.75 -9.85
CA ASN A 334 5.59 7.17 -10.08
C ASN A 334 4.26 7.93 -10.24
N GLN A 335 4.31 9.26 -10.19
CA GLN A 335 3.23 10.08 -10.71
C GLN A 335 2.91 9.64 -12.14
N HIS A 336 1.62 9.56 -12.43
CA HIS A 336 1.13 9.22 -13.76
C HIS A 336 1.39 10.35 -14.77
N LEU A 337 2.05 10.02 -15.87
CA LEU A 337 2.47 10.96 -16.93
C LEU A 337 1.81 10.66 -18.29
N SER A 338 1.46 9.40 -18.56
CA SER A 338 0.99 8.85 -19.85
C SER A 338 -0.50 9.11 -20.20
N ASN A 339 -1.28 9.62 -19.25
CA ASN A 339 -2.74 9.77 -19.32
C ASN A 339 -3.55 8.45 -19.54
N GLU A 340 -2.95 7.28 -19.31
CA GLU A 340 -3.55 5.93 -19.34
C GLU A 340 -4.18 5.50 -18.01
N ALA A 341 -5.27 6.16 -17.60
CA ALA A 341 -5.92 5.91 -16.30
C ALA A 341 -6.45 4.48 -16.08
N ASP A 342 -6.61 3.67 -17.14
CA ASP A 342 -7.09 2.29 -17.10
C ASP A 342 -5.96 1.27 -16.83
N ASN A 343 -4.70 1.65 -17.02
CA ASN A 343 -3.53 0.77 -16.89
C ASN A 343 -2.76 0.93 -15.56
N HIS A 344 -3.28 1.63 -14.55
CA HIS A 344 -2.50 1.88 -13.31
C HIS A 344 -2.38 0.66 -12.42
N PHE A 345 -3.41 -0.18 -12.37
CA PHE A 345 -3.48 -1.30 -11.43
C PHE A 345 -2.70 -2.55 -11.89
N LEU A 346 -2.07 -2.50 -13.07
CA LEU A 346 -1.23 -3.58 -13.64
C LEU A 346 0.27 -3.29 -13.61
N GLN A 347 0.70 -2.18 -12.99
CA GLN A 347 2.13 -1.88 -12.84
C GLN A 347 2.83 -2.78 -11.82
N MET A 348 4.13 -3.00 -12.03
CA MET A 348 5.03 -3.64 -11.08
C MET A 348 5.29 -2.72 -9.88
N ALA A 349 5.56 -3.28 -8.71
CA ALA A 349 6.14 -2.53 -7.60
C ALA A 349 7.42 -1.81 -8.06
N LEU A 350 7.53 -0.49 -7.83
CA LEU A 350 8.64 0.32 -8.38
C LEU A 350 10.03 -0.12 -7.88
N ASN A 351 10.09 -0.74 -6.71
CA ASN A 351 11.29 -1.30 -6.09
C ASN A 351 11.48 -2.81 -6.33
N MET A 352 10.86 -3.37 -7.38
CA MET A 352 10.91 -4.78 -7.77
C MET A 352 12.31 -5.40 -7.62
N ALA A 353 12.41 -6.56 -6.98
CA ALA A 353 13.68 -7.28 -6.87
C ALA A 353 14.01 -7.99 -8.20
N PRO A 354 15.28 -8.07 -8.61
CA PRO A 354 15.68 -8.79 -9.83
C PRO A 354 15.12 -10.21 -9.96
N ALA A 355 15.08 -10.94 -8.84
CA ALA A 355 14.56 -12.32 -8.78
C ALA A 355 13.06 -12.42 -9.09
N ASN A 356 12.31 -11.31 -8.99
CA ASN A 356 10.86 -11.27 -9.08
C ASN A 356 10.33 -10.69 -10.40
N ALA A 357 11.15 -9.94 -11.16
CA ALA A 357 10.73 -9.33 -12.41
C ALA A 357 10.19 -10.35 -13.43
N GLN A 358 10.93 -11.46 -13.68
CA GLN A 358 10.48 -12.50 -14.60
C GLN A 358 9.31 -13.35 -14.06
N PRO A 359 9.33 -13.86 -12.80
CA PRO A 359 8.17 -14.54 -12.22
C PRO A 359 6.89 -13.70 -12.18
N PHE A 360 6.99 -12.38 -12.01
CA PHE A 360 5.85 -11.46 -12.06
C PHE A 360 5.18 -11.44 -13.44
N VAL A 361 5.94 -11.28 -14.53
CA VAL A 361 5.36 -11.25 -15.89
C VAL A 361 4.83 -12.62 -16.32
N GLU A 362 5.45 -13.72 -15.89
CA GLU A 362 4.92 -15.06 -16.11
C GLU A 362 3.64 -15.32 -15.28
N GLY A 363 3.56 -14.78 -14.06
CA GLY A 363 2.35 -14.79 -13.25
C GLY A 363 1.20 -14.00 -13.88
N ARG A 364 1.49 -12.83 -14.47
CA ARG A 364 0.52 -12.08 -15.28
C ARG A 364 0.04 -12.88 -16.48
N ARG A 365 0.92 -13.60 -17.18
CA ARG A 365 0.53 -14.48 -18.30
C ARG A 365 -0.51 -15.51 -17.86
N ILE A 366 -0.32 -16.14 -16.70
CA ILE A 366 -1.27 -17.10 -16.12
C ILE A 366 -2.58 -16.40 -15.75
N HIS A 367 -2.53 -15.22 -15.12
CA HIS A 367 -3.72 -14.42 -14.75
C HIS A 367 -4.62 -14.07 -15.95
N HIS A 368 -4.01 -13.84 -17.12
CA HIS A 368 -4.67 -13.54 -18.39
C HIS A 368 -4.99 -14.78 -19.25
N THR A 369 -4.67 -15.99 -18.79
CA THR A 369 -4.93 -17.23 -19.53
C THR A 369 -6.35 -17.73 -19.26
N ASP A 370 -7.08 -18.09 -20.31
CA ASP A 370 -8.32 -18.86 -20.24
C ASP A 370 -8.01 -20.34 -19.99
N PHE A 371 -8.49 -20.91 -18.89
CA PHE A 371 -8.18 -22.30 -18.52
C PHE A 371 -9.00 -23.34 -19.30
N GLY A 372 -9.94 -22.91 -20.15
CA GLY A 372 -10.72 -23.77 -21.03
C GLY A 372 -9.95 -24.13 -22.31
N ASP A 373 -9.31 -23.15 -22.95
CA ASP A 373 -8.61 -23.33 -24.25
C ASP A 373 -7.16 -22.82 -24.28
N GLY A 374 -6.68 -22.23 -23.19
CA GLY A 374 -5.32 -21.70 -23.06
C GLY A 374 -5.11 -20.35 -23.73
N SER A 375 -6.13 -19.73 -24.33
CA SER A 375 -6.00 -18.42 -24.99
C SER A 375 -5.64 -17.31 -24.00
N HIS A 376 -4.97 -16.27 -24.47
CA HIS A 376 -4.61 -15.10 -23.66
C HIS A 376 -5.60 -13.96 -23.93
N SER A 377 -6.06 -13.27 -22.89
CA SER A 377 -7.09 -12.22 -23.00
C SER A 377 -6.66 -10.94 -23.74
N GLU A 378 -5.45 -10.89 -24.29
CA GLU A 378 -4.84 -9.71 -24.92
C GLU A 378 -4.23 -10.11 -26.27
N PRO A 379 -4.45 -9.33 -27.34
CA PRO A 379 -4.05 -9.70 -28.69
C PRO A 379 -2.53 -9.86 -28.86
N GLY A 380 -2.14 -10.65 -29.85
CA GLY A 380 -0.73 -10.93 -30.20
C GLY A 380 0.02 -11.84 -29.21
N ASN A 381 -0.60 -12.25 -28.10
CA ASN A 381 -0.01 -13.21 -27.17
C ASN A 381 -0.41 -14.66 -27.54
N PRO A 382 0.55 -15.60 -27.66
CA PRO A 382 0.26 -16.99 -27.95
C PRO A 382 -0.38 -17.71 -26.76
N ALA A 383 -1.30 -18.63 -27.07
CA ALA A 383 -1.97 -19.47 -26.09
C ALA A 383 -0.97 -20.22 -25.20
N LEU A 384 -1.22 -20.24 -23.89
CA LEU A 384 -0.47 -21.00 -22.90
C LEU A 384 -1.11 -22.38 -22.75
N THR A 385 -0.92 -23.22 -23.77
CA THR A 385 -1.64 -24.51 -23.95
C THR A 385 -1.47 -25.50 -22.80
N VAL A 386 -0.44 -25.36 -21.97
CA VAL A 386 -0.25 -26.13 -20.72
C VAL A 386 -1.36 -25.89 -19.68
N HIS A 387 -2.18 -24.84 -19.81
CA HIS A 387 -3.37 -24.61 -18.99
C HIS A 387 -4.70 -24.78 -19.72
N ALA A 388 -4.71 -25.20 -20.99
CA ALA A 388 -5.94 -25.53 -21.71
C ALA A 388 -6.62 -26.78 -21.11
N GLY A 389 -7.95 -26.83 -21.14
CA GLY A 389 -8.74 -27.99 -20.68
C GLY A 389 -8.70 -28.25 -19.17
N LYS A 390 -8.44 -27.23 -18.34
CA LYS A 390 -8.31 -27.33 -16.87
C LYS A 390 -9.47 -26.74 -16.07
N LEU A 391 -10.51 -26.21 -16.73
CA LEU A 391 -11.72 -25.78 -16.02
C LEU A 391 -12.44 -26.97 -15.41
N GLY A 392 -12.98 -26.78 -14.21
CA GLY A 392 -13.86 -27.76 -13.58
C GLY A 392 -15.15 -28.00 -14.36
N SER A 393 -15.90 -29.03 -13.97
CA SER A 393 -17.21 -29.36 -14.55
C SER A 393 -18.19 -28.20 -14.46
N ASN A 394 -18.16 -27.47 -13.34
CA ASN A 394 -18.79 -26.17 -13.15
C ASN A 394 -17.71 -25.12 -12.85
N TYR A 395 -18.05 -23.85 -13.07
CA TYR A 395 -17.20 -22.70 -12.75
C TYR A 395 -18.01 -21.40 -12.68
N ILE A 396 -17.39 -20.33 -12.15
CA ILE A 396 -17.88 -18.96 -12.27
C ILE A 396 -17.32 -18.34 -13.54
N GLU A 397 -16.00 -18.18 -13.67
CA GLU A 397 -15.35 -17.59 -14.86
C GLU A 397 -14.22 -18.46 -15.40
N ARG A 398 -13.74 -18.14 -16.61
CA ARG A 398 -12.71 -18.93 -17.32
C ARG A 398 -11.27 -18.46 -17.10
N SER A 399 -11.07 -17.26 -16.57
CA SER A 399 -9.76 -16.66 -16.28
C SER A 399 -9.86 -15.66 -15.13
N CYS A 400 -8.75 -15.36 -14.46
CA CYS A 400 -8.74 -14.39 -13.35
C CYS A 400 -9.12 -12.98 -13.82
N ILE A 401 -8.60 -12.56 -14.99
CA ILE A 401 -8.84 -11.24 -15.58
C ILE A 401 -10.31 -11.00 -15.97
N ALA A 402 -11.10 -12.05 -16.23
CA ALA A 402 -12.53 -11.94 -16.55
C ALA A 402 -13.36 -11.37 -15.38
N CYS A 403 -12.99 -11.74 -14.14
CA CYS A 403 -13.51 -11.10 -12.93
C CYS A 403 -12.79 -9.79 -12.62
N HIS A 404 -11.45 -9.81 -12.61
CA HIS A 404 -10.59 -8.71 -12.18
C HIS A 404 -10.12 -7.82 -13.35
N LYS A 405 -11.05 -7.23 -14.11
CA LYS A 405 -10.73 -6.36 -15.25
C LYS A 405 -9.64 -5.34 -14.89
N GLN A 406 -8.49 -5.40 -15.58
CA GLN A 406 -7.30 -4.55 -15.33
C GLN A 406 -6.87 -4.54 -13.84
N ASN A 407 -7.00 -5.67 -13.13
CA ASN A 407 -6.81 -5.83 -11.67
C ASN A 407 -7.76 -4.98 -10.79
N GLY A 408 -8.75 -4.33 -11.40
CA GLY A 408 -9.77 -3.52 -10.74
C GLY A 408 -10.91 -4.33 -10.11
N ARG A 409 -11.90 -3.60 -9.61
CA ARG A 409 -13.12 -4.17 -9.03
C ARG A 409 -14.19 -4.47 -10.09
N GLY A 410 -15.03 -5.43 -9.79
CA GLY A 410 -16.23 -5.74 -10.57
C GLY A 410 -17.26 -4.61 -10.52
N LEU A 411 -18.18 -4.63 -11.49
CA LEU A 411 -19.34 -3.74 -11.58
C LEU A 411 -20.63 -4.60 -11.68
N PRO A 412 -21.73 -4.23 -11.02
CA PRO A 412 -23.01 -4.93 -11.17
C PRO A 412 -23.45 -4.95 -12.63
N PRO A 413 -23.84 -6.12 -13.18
CA PRO A 413 -24.39 -6.17 -14.53
C PRO A 413 -25.80 -5.57 -14.58
N ALA A 414 -26.37 -5.50 -15.79
CA ALA A 414 -27.76 -5.10 -15.97
C ALA A 414 -28.72 -6.05 -15.23
N VAL A 415 -29.87 -5.53 -14.81
CA VAL A 415 -30.95 -6.35 -14.20
C VAL A 415 -31.33 -7.52 -15.12
N ASN A 416 -31.64 -8.66 -14.52
CA ASN A 416 -31.92 -9.94 -15.17
C ASN A 416 -30.76 -10.52 -16.02
N THR A 417 -29.53 -10.06 -15.79
CA THR A 417 -28.29 -10.69 -16.29
C THR A 417 -27.62 -11.53 -15.19
N SER A 418 -26.91 -12.60 -15.57
CA SER A 418 -26.11 -13.43 -14.65
C SER A 418 -25.01 -12.61 -13.97
N LEU A 419 -24.77 -12.87 -12.68
CA LEU A 419 -23.73 -12.23 -11.87
C LEU A 419 -22.34 -12.83 -12.14
N SER A 420 -21.80 -12.58 -13.34
CA SER A 420 -20.58 -13.22 -13.83
C SER A 420 -19.28 -12.76 -13.16
N ASN A 421 -19.25 -11.56 -12.58
CA ASN A 421 -18.11 -10.98 -11.83
C ASN A 421 -18.41 -10.88 -10.31
N TYR A 422 -19.08 -11.91 -9.79
CA TYR A 422 -19.40 -12.08 -8.39
C TYR A 422 -19.08 -13.51 -7.96
N THR A 423 -18.66 -13.66 -6.71
CA THR A 423 -18.84 -14.93 -6.00
C THR A 423 -20.14 -14.85 -5.21
N VAL A 424 -21.12 -15.70 -5.51
CA VAL A 424 -22.30 -15.87 -4.64
C VAL A 424 -22.04 -17.05 -3.72
N LYS A 425 -21.51 -16.76 -2.53
CA LYS A 425 -21.30 -17.79 -1.49
C LYS A 425 -22.65 -18.27 -0.97
N VAL A 426 -22.73 -19.55 -0.65
CA VAL A 426 -23.92 -20.23 -0.10
C VAL A 426 -23.51 -21.21 1.00
N GLY A 427 -24.49 -21.78 1.69
CA GLY A 427 -24.28 -22.86 2.65
C GLY A 427 -25.52 -23.13 3.49
N ARG A 428 -25.38 -24.03 4.46
CA ARG A 428 -26.37 -24.27 5.51
C ARG A 428 -25.85 -23.73 6.83
N VAL A 429 -26.61 -22.82 7.44
CA VAL A 429 -26.27 -22.18 8.71
C VAL A 429 -26.96 -22.90 9.87
N SER A 430 -26.18 -23.32 10.86
CA SER A 430 -26.66 -23.89 12.12
C SER A 430 -25.92 -23.23 13.29
N GLY A 431 -26.59 -22.29 13.97
CA GLY A 431 -25.93 -21.37 14.89
C GLY A 431 -24.90 -20.51 14.14
N THR A 432 -23.65 -20.54 14.60
CA THR A 432 -22.51 -19.90 13.92
C THR A 432 -21.81 -20.79 12.88
N THR A 433 -22.15 -22.08 12.82
CA THR A 433 -21.51 -23.04 11.93
C THR A 433 -22.12 -22.97 10.53
N VAL A 434 -21.27 -22.90 9.50
CA VAL A 434 -21.66 -23.03 8.10
C VAL A 434 -21.13 -24.36 7.55
N THR A 435 -22.01 -25.18 7.01
CA THR A 435 -21.64 -26.36 6.21
C THR A 435 -21.98 -26.13 4.74
N ALA A 436 -21.39 -26.93 3.84
CA ALA A 436 -21.76 -26.93 2.43
C ALA A 436 -23.28 -27.12 2.25
N ASP A 437 -23.85 -26.45 1.25
CA ASP A 437 -25.17 -26.79 0.76
C ASP A 437 -25.12 -28.13 0.00
N PRO A 438 -26.04 -29.08 0.22
CA PRO A 438 -26.01 -30.38 -0.44
C PRO A 438 -25.97 -30.30 -1.98
N SER A 439 -26.58 -29.28 -2.60
CA SER A 439 -26.69 -29.17 -4.05
C SER A 439 -25.69 -28.21 -4.69
N LEU A 440 -25.03 -27.36 -3.90
CA LEU A 440 -24.25 -26.20 -4.38
C LEU A 440 -22.87 -26.02 -3.73
N GLY A 441 -22.46 -26.87 -2.79
CA GLY A 441 -21.19 -26.67 -2.08
C GLY A 441 -21.22 -25.38 -1.25
N PHE A 442 -20.16 -24.58 -1.34
CA PHE A 442 -20.05 -23.27 -0.69
C PHE A 442 -20.27 -22.07 -1.63
N ARG A 443 -20.42 -22.27 -2.96
CA ARG A 443 -20.64 -21.23 -3.97
C ARG A 443 -21.48 -21.74 -5.13
N ILE A 444 -22.41 -20.91 -5.61
CA ILE A 444 -23.12 -21.20 -6.87
C ILE A 444 -22.17 -20.98 -8.05
N GLN A 445 -21.98 -22.00 -8.88
CA GLN A 445 -21.22 -21.93 -10.12
C GLN A 445 -22.18 -21.86 -11.33
N PRO A 446 -22.40 -20.67 -11.93
CA PRO A 446 -23.44 -20.45 -12.94
C PRO A 446 -23.09 -20.94 -14.35
N ARG A 447 -21.89 -21.50 -14.56
CA ARG A 447 -21.42 -22.02 -15.84
C ARG A 447 -20.94 -23.46 -15.71
N SER A 448 -20.97 -24.19 -16.81
CA SER A 448 -20.52 -25.58 -16.91
C SER A 448 -19.76 -25.82 -18.21
N THR A 449 -18.82 -26.75 -18.20
CA THR A 449 -18.13 -27.23 -19.41
C THR A 449 -19.01 -28.17 -20.25
N SER A 450 -20.00 -28.82 -19.65
CA SER A 450 -20.97 -29.66 -20.37
C SER A 450 -22.26 -29.89 -19.57
N GLY A 451 -23.42 -29.74 -20.22
CA GLY A 451 -24.72 -29.98 -19.60
C GLY A 451 -25.32 -28.73 -18.95
N THR A 452 -26.03 -28.91 -17.83
CA THR A 452 -26.73 -27.82 -17.13
C THR A 452 -25.90 -27.38 -15.91
N PRO A 453 -25.63 -26.07 -15.72
CA PRO A 453 -24.93 -25.58 -14.53
C PRO A 453 -25.77 -25.73 -13.26
N GLU A 454 -25.11 -25.62 -12.11
CA GLU A 454 -25.71 -25.77 -10.77
C GLU A 454 -26.92 -24.86 -10.54
N GLY A 455 -26.84 -23.63 -11.07
CA GLY A 455 -27.89 -22.65 -11.04
C GLY A 455 -27.50 -21.39 -11.81
N ASP A 456 -28.17 -20.28 -11.52
CA ASP A 456 -27.75 -18.94 -11.94
C ASP A 456 -28.27 -17.93 -10.92
N VAL A 457 -27.57 -16.81 -10.75
CA VAL A 457 -27.95 -15.74 -9.83
C VAL A 457 -27.98 -14.43 -10.59
N ARG A 458 -29.06 -13.66 -10.41
CA ARG A 458 -29.29 -12.38 -11.10
C ARG A 458 -29.81 -11.35 -10.13
N ILE A 459 -29.53 -10.07 -10.40
CA ILE A 459 -30.29 -8.98 -9.76
C ILE A 459 -31.59 -8.81 -10.56
N SER A 460 -32.72 -9.21 -9.99
CA SER A 460 -34.04 -9.09 -10.63
C SER A 460 -34.60 -7.67 -10.57
N GLY A 461 -34.16 -6.88 -9.58
CA GLY A 461 -34.56 -5.49 -9.39
C GLY A 461 -33.79 -4.81 -8.26
N TRP A 462 -34.14 -3.56 -7.99
CA TRP A 462 -33.54 -2.76 -6.92
C TRP A 462 -34.64 -2.17 -6.04
N THR A 463 -34.59 -2.43 -4.74
CA THR A 463 -35.41 -1.70 -3.76
C THR A 463 -34.71 -0.38 -3.42
N THR A 464 -35.40 0.75 -3.56
CA THR A 464 -34.83 2.07 -3.29
C THR A 464 -35.31 2.64 -1.96
N THR A 465 -34.45 3.43 -1.32
CA THR A 465 -34.75 4.19 -0.10
C THR A 465 -34.29 5.62 -0.30
N SER A 466 -35.19 6.59 -0.14
CA SER A 466 -34.87 8.01 -0.27
C SER A 466 -34.50 8.62 1.09
N GLY A 467 -33.68 9.67 1.06
CA GLY A 467 -33.36 10.49 2.23
C GLY A 467 -32.93 11.89 1.81
N THR A 468 -32.56 12.71 2.79
CA THR A 468 -32.23 14.13 2.58
C THR A 468 -31.04 14.52 3.47
N PHE A 469 -30.08 15.26 2.90
CA PHE A 469 -29.00 15.92 3.63
C PHE A 469 -29.55 17.08 4.48
N THR A 470 -28.81 17.54 5.49
CA THR A 470 -29.26 18.66 6.35
C THR A 470 -29.45 19.98 5.57
N ASP A 471 -28.83 20.15 4.41
CA ASP A 471 -29.04 21.29 3.51
C ASP A 471 -30.26 21.15 2.57
N GLY A 472 -31.08 20.10 2.72
CA GLY A 472 -32.26 19.85 1.91
C GLY A 472 -31.99 19.10 0.60
N THR A 473 -30.74 18.81 0.24
CA THR A 473 -30.41 18.01 -0.94
C THR A 473 -30.93 16.58 -0.79
N ALA A 474 -31.73 16.09 -1.74
CA ALA A 474 -32.22 14.71 -1.72
C ALA A 474 -31.15 13.70 -2.15
N TYR A 475 -31.20 12.49 -1.60
CA TYR A 475 -30.42 11.33 -2.05
C TYR A 475 -31.30 10.06 -2.13
N GLN A 476 -30.79 9.06 -2.84
CA GLN A 476 -31.43 7.74 -2.95
C GLN A 476 -30.40 6.63 -2.84
N LEU A 477 -30.66 5.68 -1.95
CA LEU A 477 -29.93 4.41 -1.84
C LEU A 477 -30.70 3.30 -2.55
N ARG A 478 -30.00 2.23 -2.93
CA ARG A 478 -30.60 1.02 -3.53
C ARG A 478 -30.02 -0.25 -2.90
N LYS A 479 -30.85 -1.27 -2.69
CA LYS A 479 -30.48 -2.63 -2.27
C LYS A 479 -30.90 -3.62 -3.38
N PRO A 480 -30.03 -4.57 -3.77
CA PRO A 480 -30.37 -5.52 -4.82
C PRO A 480 -31.43 -6.53 -4.33
N ALA A 481 -32.36 -6.88 -5.20
CA ALA A 481 -33.20 -8.06 -5.07
C ALA A 481 -32.63 -9.16 -5.98
N TYR A 482 -32.34 -10.33 -5.41
CA TYR A 482 -31.77 -11.45 -6.16
C TYR A 482 -32.85 -12.43 -6.61
N SER A 483 -32.66 -13.02 -7.78
CA SER A 483 -33.38 -14.19 -8.26
C SER A 483 -32.40 -15.32 -8.56
N PHE A 484 -32.84 -16.55 -8.29
CA PHE A 484 -32.07 -17.77 -8.45
C PHE A 484 -32.75 -18.69 -9.45
N LEU A 485 -31.96 -19.37 -10.30
CA LEU A 485 -32.42 -20.43 -11.19
C LEU A 485 -31.87 -21.78 -10.74
N ASN A 486 -32.62 -22.85 -11.06
CA ASN A 486 -32.42 -24.25 -10.63
C ASN A 486 -32.54 -24.47 -9.11
N VAL A 487 -31.68 -23.84 -8.30
CA VAL A 487 -31.63 -24.00 -6.84
C VAL A 487 -31.68 -22.65 -6.15
N THR A 488 -32.60 -22.47 -5.20
CA THR A 488 -32.63 -21.28 -4.32
C THR A 488 -31.97 -21.63 -2.99
N PRO A 489 -30.80 -21.06 -2.65
CA PRO A 489 -30.13 -21.32 -1.37
C PRO A 489 -30.88 -20.66 -0.21
N THR A 490 -30.85 -21.30 0.97
CA THR A 490 -31.45 -20.73 2.19
C THR A 490 -30.60 -19.60 2.76
N ASN A 491 -29.27 -19.73 2.70
CA ASN A 491 -28.30 -18.74 3.15
C ASN A 491 -27.34 -18.39 2.01
N TYR A 492 -27.12 -17.10 1.76
CA TYR A 492 -26.24 -16.63 0.69
C TYR A 492 -25.61 -15.26 0.98
N SER A 493 -24.48 -15.00 0.33
CA SER A 493 -23.73 -13.74 0.37
C SER A 493 -23.22 -13.42 -1.03
N ALA A 494 -23.81 -12.42 -1.68
CA ALA A 494 -23.36 -11.97 -3.00
C ALA A 494 -22.16 -11.03 -2.83
N ARG A 495 -21.01 -11.41 -3.41
CA ARG A 495 -19.73 -10.74 -3.20
C ARG A 495 -19.12 -10.34 -4.53
N ILE A 496 -19.15 -9.06 -4.83
CA ILE A 496 -18.57 -8.49 -6.05
C ILE A 496 -17.04 -8.58 -6.01
N THR A 497 -16.41 -8.77 -7.17
CA THR A 497 -14.96 -8.85 -7.28
C THR A 497 -14.24 -7.61 -6.72
N PRO A 498 -13.27 -7.74 -5.80
CA PRO A 498 -12.45 -6.64 -5.30
C PRO A 498 -11.25 -6.33 -6.22
N GLN A 499 -10.64 -5.16 -6.05
CA GLN A 499 -9.35 -4.82 -6.68
C GLN A 499 -8.20 -5.62 -6.05
N LEU A 500 -7.11 -5.82 -6.79
CA LEU A 500 -5.96 -6.65 -6.38
C LEU A 500 -4.70 -5.87 -5.92
N VAL A 501 -4.63 -4.56 -6.19
CA VAL A 501 -3.41 -3.77 -5.90
C VAL A 501 -3.07 -3.71 -4.40
N GLY A 502 -1.78 -3.84 -4.10
CA GLY A 502 -1.24 -3.74 -2.74
C GLY A 502 -1.50 -4.93 -1.81
N MET A 503 -2.05 -6.05 -2.30
CA MET A 503 -2.35 -7.21 -1.46
C MET A 503 -1.12 -7.75 -0.70
N GLY A 504 0.07 -7.82 -1.31
CA GLY A 504 1.29 -8.26 -0.63
C GLY A 504 1.76 -7.31 0.47
N LEU A 505 1.49 -6.01 0.37
CA LEU A 505 1.79 -5.06 1.46
C LEU A 505 0.91 -5.32 2.68
N LEU A 506 -0.38 -5.63 2.48
CA LEU A 506 -1.33 -5.95 3.55
C LEU A 506 -1.05 -7.31 4.21
N GLU A 507 -0.53 -8.26 3.44
CA GLU A 507 0.03 -9.52 3.93
C GLU A 507 1.26 -9.28 4.83
N ALA A 508 2.12 -8.33 4.44
CA ALA A 508 3.35 -8.01 5.15
C ALA A 508 3.17 -7.21 6.45
N VAL A 509 2.00 -6.66 6.77
CA VAL A 509 1.75 -5.96 8.06
C VAL A 509 1.77 -6.96 9.22
N PRO A 510 2.61 -6.79 10.26
CA PRO A 510 2.70 -7.76 11.36
C PRO A 510 1.39 -7.85 12.15
N GLU A 511 1.05 -9.04 12.62
CA GLU A 511 -0.18 -9.32 13.36
C GLU A 511 -0.32 -8.46 14.63
N THR A 512 0.79 -8.11 15.27
CA THR A 512 0.83 -7.22 16.45
C THR A 512 0.40 -5.78 16.16
N ALA A 513 0.59 -5.29 14.93
CA ALA A 513 0.11 -3.96 14.54
C ALA A 513 -1.42 -3.95 14.40
N ILE A 514 -1.98 -4.99 13.78
CA ILE A 514 -3.45 -5.15 13.65
C ILE A 514 -4.10 -5.42 15.01
N ALA A 515 -3.47 -6.25 15.85
CA ALA A 515 -3.91 -6.50 17.22
C ALA A 515 -3.87 -5.23 18.09
N GLY A 516 -2.99 -4.27 17.78
CA GLY A 516 -2.93 -2.97 18.46
C GLY A 516 -4.02 -1.98 18.04
N LEU A 517 -4.74 -2.26 16.95
CA LEU A 517 -5.91 -1.48 16.49
C LEU A 517 -7.24 -2.09 16.95
N ALA A 518 -7.23 -3.34 17.43
CA ALA A 518 -8.45 -4.05 17.78
C ALA A 518 -8.98 -3.66 19.18
N ASP A 519 -10.25 -3.26 19.24
CA ASP A 519 -10.99 -3.03 20.48
C ASP A 519 -12.32 -3.83 20.48
N PRO A 520 -12.28 -5.17 20.56
CA PRO A 520 -13.47 -6.02 20.45
C PRO A 520 -14.50 -5.84 21.59
N ASN A 521 -14.22 -5.01 22.59
CA ASN A 521 -15.09 -4.75 23.73
C ASN A 521 -15.58 -3.30 23.82
N ASP A 522 -15.27 -2.43 22.85
CA ASP A 522 -15.53 -0.97 22.90
C ASP A 522 -15.01 -0.36 24.23
N SER A 523 -13.76 -0.69 24.56
CA SER A 523 -13.10 -0.35 25.83
C SER A 523 -12.89 1.16 25.99
N ASN A 524 -12.84 1.88 24.87
CA ASN A 524 -12.78 3.35 24.84
C ASN A 524 -14.17 4.03 24.88
N GLY A 525 -15.27 3.27 24.72
CA GLY A 525 -16.65 3.76 24.77
C GLY A 525 -17.04 4.65 23.59
N ASP A 526 -16.41 4.47 22.43
CA ASP A 526 -16.60 5.30 21.24
C ASP A 526 -17.60 4.73 20.22
N GLY A 527 -18.09 3.50 20.47
CA GLY A 527 -19.12 2.81 19.71
C GLY A 527 -18.59 1.91 18.59
N ILE A 528 -17.27 1.67 18.53
CA ILE A 528 -16.61 0.86 17.49
C ILE A 528 -15.92 -0.35 18.15
N SER A 529 -16.30 -1.55 17.71
CA SER A 529 -15.89 -2.84 18.29
C SER A 529 -14.96 -3.64 17.36
N GLY A 530 -14.08 -2.93 16.65
CA GLY A 530 -13.21 -3.48 15.62
C GLY A 530 -12.40 -4.68 16.10
N ARG A 531 -12.56 -5.83 15.43
CA ARG A 531 -11.95 -7.09 15.88
C ARG A 531 -11.26 -7.90 14.79
N MET A 532 -10.20 -8.59 15.18
CA MET A 532 -9.51 -9.55 14.29
C MET A 532 -10.39 -10.76 14.01
N GLN A 533 -10.28 -11.31 12.79
CA GLN A 533 -10.73 -12.67 12.52
C GLN A 533 -9.57 -13.65 12.64
N THR A 534 -9.83 -14.80 13.28
CA THR A 534 -8.92 -15.96 13.20
C THR A 534 -9.38 -16.91 12.08
N VAL A 535 -8.44 -17.36 11.25
CA VAL A 535 -8.67 -18.36 10.18
C VAL A 535 -7.67 -19.49 10.27
N THR A 536 -8.03 -20.69 9.80
CA THR A 536 -7.12 -21.84 9.74
C THR A 536 -6.28 -21.78 8.47
N ASP A 537 -4.96 -21.90 8.61
CA ASP A 537 -4.02 -22.05 7.49
C ASP A 537 -4.21 -23.43 6.81
N PRO A 538 -4.71 -23.52 5.56
CA PRO A 538 -4.93 -24.81 4.89
C PRO A 538 -3.66 -25.62 4.64
N GLU A 539 -2.46 -25.01 4.67
CA GLU A 539 -1.19 -25.71 4.43
C GLU A 539 -0.52 -26.18 5.74
N THR A 540 -0.83 -25.56 6.88
CA THR A 540 -0.14 -25.85 8.17
C THR A 540 -1.07 -26.18 9.34
N GLY A 541 -2.39 -25.99 9.20
CA GLY A 541 -3.37 -26.13 10.28
C GLY A 541 -3.31 -25.04 11.37
N ALA A 542 -2.35 -24.12 11.30
CA ALA A 542 -2.17 -23.07 12.30
C ALA A 542 -3.29 -22.02 12.27
N ALA A 543 -3.62 -21.46 13.44
CA ALA A 543 -4.46 -20.28 13.56
C ALA A 543 -3.71 -19.04 13.05
N ARG A 544 -4.31 -18.27 12.13
CA ARG A 544 -3.73 -17.09 11.49
C ARG A 544 -4.70 -15.91 11.57
N LEU A 545 -4.16 -14.69 11.44
CA LEU A 545 -4.98 -13.50 11.20
C LEU A 545 -5.60 -13.59 9.79
N GLY A 546 -6.91 -13.43 9.71
CA GLY A 546 -7.63 -13.24 8.46
C GLY A 546 -7.38 -11.84 7.90
N ARG A 547 -7.09 -11.74 6.59
CA ARG A 547 -6.73 -10.48 5.92
C ARG A 547 -7.48 -10.23 4.61
N PHE A 548 -7.77 -11.30 3.87
CA PHE A 548 -8.31 -11.23 2.50
C PHE A 548 -9.75 -11.71 2.38
N GLY A 549 -10.42 -11.28 1.31
CA GLY A 549 -11.86 -11.42 1.14
C GLY A 549 -12.67 -10.36 1.91
N TRP A 550 -13.99 -10.41 1.72
CA TRP A 550 -14.93 -9.41 2.25
C TRP A 550 -15.17 -9.50 3.76
N LYS A 551 -15.06 -10.68 4.36
CA LYS A 551 -15.09 -10.90 5.81
C LYS A 551 -13.79 -11.54 6.30
N ALA A 552 -12.63 -11.14 5.77
CA ALA A 552 -11.31 -11.58 6.23
C ALA A 552 -11.09 -13.13 6.25
N GLY A 553 -11.65 -13.86 5.28
CA GLY A 553 -11.67 -15.34 5.27
C GLY A 553 -10.35 -16.05 4.91
N ALA A 554 -9.32 -15.33 4.42
CA ALA A 554 -8.03 -15.92 4.06
C ALA A 554 -6.84 -15.15 4.67
N ALA A 555 -5.77 -15.87 5.06
CA ALA A 555 -4.62 -15.30 5.76
C ALA A 555 -3.55 -14.73 4.82
N ARG A 556 -3.16 -15.48 3.78
CA ARG A 556 -2.14 -15.07 2.78
C ARG A 556 -2.72 -14.94 1.37
N VAL A 557 -2.07 -14.11 0.53
CA VAL A 557 -2.37 -13.91 -0.90
C VAL A 557 -2.41 -15.26 -1.62
N ARG A 558 -1.44 -16.14 -1.34
CA ARG A 558 -1.39 -17.52 -1.85
C ARG A 558 -2.69 -18.29 -1.58
N HIS A 559 -3.26 -18.19 -0.38
CA HIS A 559 -4.52 -18.85 -0.04
C HIS A 559 -5.70 -18.24 -0.80
N GLN A 560 -5.75 -16.92 -0.92
CA GLN A 560 -6.80 -16.22 -1.68
C GLN A 560 -6.77 -16.59 -3.18
N VAL A 561 -5.57 -16.73 -3.76
CA VAL A 561 -5.36 -17.17 -5.16
C VAL A 561 -5.75 -18.63 -5.35
N ALA A 562 -5.24 -19.52 -4.50
CA ALA A 562 -5.56 -20.95 -4.54
C ALA A 562 -7.05 -21.23 -4.32
N ASP A 563 -7.70 -20.47 -3.43
CA ASP A 563 -9.12 -20.58 -3.16
C ASP A 563 -9.96 -20.14 -4.38
N ALA A 564 -9.61 -19.02 -5.00
CA ALA A 564 -10.28 -18.51 -6.21
C ALA A 564 -10.11 -19.47 -7.40
N LEU A 565 -8.91 -20.02 -7.62
CA LEU A 565 -8.66 -21.03 -8.65
C LEU A 565 -9.60 -22.24 -8.52
N ARG A 566 -9.68 -22.84 -7.31
CA ARG A 566 -10.60 -23.96 -7.06
C ARG A 566 -12.05 -23.56 -7.28
N ASN A 567 -12.47 -22.46 -6.67
CA ASN A 567 -13.88 -22.16 -6.42
C ASN A 567 -14.56 -21.37 -7.52
N ASP A 568 -13.82 -20.50 -8.19
CA ASP A 568 -14.36 -19.59 -9.20
C ASP A 568 -14.05 -20.10 -10.62
N MET A 569 -13.09 -21.03 -10.79
CA MET A 569 -12.67 -21.60 -12.08
C MET A 569 -12.68 -23.14 -12.12
N GLY A 570 -12.86 -23.81 -10.97
CA GLY A 570 -12.80 -25.27 -10.89
C GLY A 570 -11.39 -25.86 -11.02
N VAL A 571 -10.32 -25.08 -10.81
CA VAL A 571 -8.92 -25.49 -11.03
C VAL A 571 -8.28 -25.91 -9.70
N THR A 572 -8.06 -27.21 -9.53
CA THR A 572 -7.36 -27.77 -8.36
C THR A 572 -5.86 -27.43 -8.36
N ASN A 573 -5.28 -27.33 -7.17
CA ASN A 573 -3.92 -26.81 -6.96
C ASN A 573 -3.31 -27.39 -5.65
N PRO A 574 -2.01 -27.14 -5.34
CA PRO A 574 -1.34 -27.81 -4.22
C PRO A 574 -1.87 -27.45 -2.83
N VAL A 575 -2.61 -26.34 -2.70
CA VAL A 575 -3.26 -25.94 -1.44
C VAL A 575 -4.65 -26.58 -1.32
N PHE A 576 -5.37 -26.67 -2.43
CA PHE A 576 -6.72 -27.25 -2.49
C PHE A 576 -6.83 -28.26 -3.64
N THR A 577 -6.71 -29.53 -3.28
CA THR A 577 -6.67 -30.67 -4.21
C THR A 577 -8.05 -31.24 -4.55
N THR A 578 -9.12 -30.75 -3.91
CA THR A 578 -10.51 -31.17 -4.15
C THR A 578 -11.34 -29.98 -4.63
N LEU A 579 -12.35 -30.21 -5.46
CA LEU A 579 -13.31 -29.18 -5.89
C LEU A 579 -14.27 -28.78 -4.75
N ASP A 580 -14.97 -27.65 -4.91
CA ASP A 580 -16.16 -27.35 -4.10
C ASP A 580 -17.27 -28.34 -4.46
N CYS A 581 -17.95 -28.89 -3.44
CA CYS A 581 -18.86 -30.01 -3.60
C CYS A 581 -19.83 -30.17 -2.42
N GLY A 582 -21.12 -30.08 -2.70
CA GLY A 582 -22.20 -30.50 -1.83
C GLY A 582 -22.41 -32.02 -1.86
N THR A 583 -22.98 -32.58 -0.80
CA THR A 583 -23.18 -34.04 -0.64
C THR A 583 -24.13 -34.70 -1.66
N SER A 584 -24.85 -33.91 -2.47
CA SER A 584 -25.72 -34.37 -3.56
C SER A 584 -25.16 -34.04 -4.96
N GLN A 585 -23.98 -33.41 -5.04
CA GLN A 585 -23.30 -33.16 -6.32
C GLN A 585 -22.48 -34.38 -6.76
N ALA A 586 -22.37 -34.57 -8.08
CA ALA A 586 -21.65 -35.68 -8.69
C ALA A 586 -20.54 -35.14 -9.62
N GLY A 587 -19.48 -35.93 -9.82
CA GLY A 587 -18.35 -35.56 -10.68
C GLY A 587 -17.31 -34.63 -10.03
N CYS A 588 -17.53 -34.16 -8.80
CA CYS A 588 -16.61 -33.29 -8.07
C CYS A 588 -15.68 -34.03 -7.08
N GLY A 589 -15.79 -35.36 -6.99
CA GLY A 589 -15.06 -36.20 -6.03
C GLY A 589 -13.70 -36.68 -6.54
N GLY A 590 -12.75 -36.85 -5.62
CA GLY A 590 -11.37 -37.23 -5.91
C GLY A 590 -10.37 -36.14 -5.50
N THR A 591 -9.08 -36.37 -5.76
CA THR A 591 -8.00 -35.41 -5.50
C THR A 591 -7.13 -35.23 -6.73
N SER A 592 -6.90 -33.98 -7.14
CA SER A 592 -6.07 -33.60 -8.29
C SER A 592 -5.24 -32.35 -8.01
N THR A 593 -4.36 -31.99 -8.94
CA THR A 593 -3.53 -30.77 -8.89
C THR A 593 -3.25 -30.34 -10.32
N GLU A 594 -4.16 -29.55 -10.88
CA GLU A 594 -4.15 -29.12 -12.29
C GLU A 594 -3.23 -27.92 -12.51
N LEU A 595 -3.19 -26.97 -11.57
CA LEU A 595 -2.13 -25.97 -11.47
C LEU A 595 -1.00 -26.53 -10.58
N ASN A 596 0.24 -26.52 -11.07
CA ASN A 596 1.39 -26.94 -10.26
C ASN A 596 1.85 -25.83 -9.30
N ASN A 597 2.75 -26.15 -8.37
CA ASN A 597 3.23 -25.19 -7.38
C ASN A 597 3.97 -23.99 -8.00
N THR A 598 4.80 -24.23 -9.01
CA THR A 598 5.59 -23.18 -9.68
C THR A 598 4.70 -22.12 -10.32
N ASP A 599 3.60 -22.54 -10.96
CA ASP A 599 2.67 -21.61 -11.61
C ASP A 599 1.75 -20.91 -10.58
N LEU A 600 1.40 -21.59 -9.47
CA LEU A 600 0.75 -20.94 -8.32
C LEU A 600 1.66 -19.88 -7.66
N ASP A 601 2.95 -20.16 -7.53
CA ASP A 601 3.94 -19.22 -6.98
C ASP A 601 4.09 -17.99 -7.88
N LYS A 602 4.15 -18.17 -9.21
CA LYS A 602 4.17 -17.06 -10.19
C LYS A 602 2.92 -16.20 -10.10
N LEU A 603 1.73 -16.81 -10.10
CA LEU A 603 0.46 -16.08 -9.99
C LEU A 603 0.34 -15.34 -8.65
N THR A 604 0.85 -15.95 -7.56
CA THR A 604 0.95 -15.31 -6.24
C THR A 604 1.90 -14.12 -6.28
N ARG A 605 3.10 -14.26 -6.87
CA ARG A 605 4.08 -13.17 -7.01
C ARG A 605 3.55 -12.00 -7.83
N TYR A 606 2.82 -12.28 -8.92
CA TYR A 606 2.15 -11.24 -9.71
C TYR A 606 1.23 -10.39 -8.83
N ILE A 607 0.29 -11.02 -8.10
CA ILE A 607 -0.71 -10.32 -7.28
C ILE A 607 -0.07 -9.64 -6.05
N ALA A 608 0.90 -10.30 -5.40
CA ALA A 608 1.58 -9.75 -4.23
C ALA A 608 2.45 -8.52 -4.54
N LEU A 609 3.02 -8.44 -5.75
CA LEU A 609 3.94 -7.38 -6.17
C LEU A 609 3.34 -6.40 -7.20
N LEU A 610 2.01 -6.34 -7.32
CA LEU A 610 1.32 -5.23 -7.98
C LEU A 610 1.65 -3.92 -7.25
N GLY A 611 2.17 -2.94 -8.01
CA GLY A 611 2.44 -1.60 -7.50
C GLY A 611 1.17 -0.90 -7.04
N VAL A 612 1.28 -0.11 -5.97
CA VAL A 612 0.17 0.73 -5.52
C VAL A 612 0.24 2.06 -6.26
N PRO A 613 -0.88 2.59 -6.80
CA PRO A 613 -0.89 3.92 -7.40
C PRO A 613 -0.54 5.00 -6.38
N ALA A 614 0.18 6.03 -6.82
CA ALA A 614 0.45 7.20 -6.00
C ALA A 614 -0.86 7.95 -5.67
N ARG A 615 -0.95 8.47 -4.44
CA ARG A 615 -1.99 9.43 -4.09
C ARG A 615 -1.80 10.67 -4.97
N ARG A 616 -2.88 11.10 -5.61
CA ARG A 616 -2.98 12.30 -6.45
C ARG A 616 -3.39 13.50 -5.60
N ASP A 617 -3.42 14.70 -6.19
CA ASP A 617 -4.04 15.91 -5.63
C ASP A 617 -3.72 16.29 -4.17
N TYR A 618 -2.64 15.79 -3.56
CA TYR A 618 -2.30 16.06 -2.15
C TYR A 618 -1.77 17.49 -1.89
N ARG A 619 -1.75 18.34 -2.92
CA ARG A 619 -1.56 19.80 -2.82
C ARG A 619 -2.83 20.60 -3.13
N ASP A 620 -3.92 19.94 -3.54
CA ASP A 620 -5.22 20.57 -3.79
C ASP A 620 -5.85 20.95 -2.45
N THR A 621 -6.19 22.23 -2.28
CA THR A 621 -6.68 22.77 -1.00
C THR A 621 -8.04 22.18 -0.60
N GLN A 622 -8.89 21.84 -1.57
CA GLN A 622 -10.15 21.16 -1.33
C GLN A 622 -9.95 19.68 -0.96
N ALA A 623 -8.96 19.00 -1.54
CA ALA A 623 -8.58 17.65 -1.09
C ALA A 623 -8.03 17.63 0.35
N LEU A 624 -7.20 18.61 0.73
CA LEU A 624 -6.67 18.74 2.10
C LEU A 624 -7.77 19.09 3.12
N GLN A 625 -8.73 19.94 2.75
CA GLN A 625 -9.94 20.16 3.55
C GLN A 625 -10.75 18.86 3.68
N GLY A 626 -10.91 18.10 2.59
CA GLY A 626 -11.61 16.83 2.58
C GLY A 626 -11.01 15.76 3.48
N GLU A 627 -9.69 15.68 3.54
CA GLU A 627 -8.94 14.81 4.44
C GLU A 627 -9.17 15.17 5.91
N THR A 628 -9.23 16.47 6.21
CA THR A 628 -9.56 16.99 7.54
C THR A 628 -11.00 16.65 7.93
N LEU A 629 -11.94 16.79 6.99
CA LEU A 629 -13.35 16.40 7.19
C LEU A 629 -13.52 14.88 7.38
N PHE A 630 -12.72 14.06 6.68
CA PHE A 630 -12.71 12.61 6.83
C PHE A 630 -12.26 12.17 8.23
N ARG A 631 -11.17 12.78 8.75
CA ARG A 631 -10.74 12.62 10.15
C ARG A 631 -11.82 13.06 11.14
N ASN A 632 -12.34 14.28 10.97
CA ASN A 632 -13.33 14.87 11.89
C ASN A 632 -14.68 14.14 11.90
N ALA A 633 -15.04 13.46 10.80
CA ALA A 633 -16.19 12.57 10.76
C ALA A 633 -15.97 11.25 11.51
N GLY A 634 -14.74 10.92 11.93
CA GLY A 634 -14.38 9.67 12.57
C GLY A 634 -14.14 8.51 11.61
N CYS A 635 -14.04 8.74 10.30
CA CYS A 635 -13.84 7.67 9.31
C CYS A 635 -12.51 6.91 9.52
N THR A 636 -11.48 7.60 10.03
CA THR A 636 -10.15 7.03 10.32
C THR A 636 -10.11 6.03 11.47
N LYS A 637 -11.21 5.90 12.24
CA LYS A 637 -11.29 4.90 13.33
C LYS A 637 -11.29 3.46 12.81
N CYS A 638 -11.82 3.23 11.60
CA CYS A 638 -11.70 1.95 10.88
C CYS A 638 -10.74 2.10 9.68
N HIS A 639 -10.85 3.19 8.93
CA HIS A 639 -9.97 3.48 7.79
C HIS A 639 -8.62 4.08 8.25
N THR A 640 -7.90 3.37 9.11
CA THR A 640 -6.60 3.77 9.66
C THR A 640 -5.63 4.13 8.54
N GLU A 641 -5.14 5.37 8.58
CA GLU A 641 -4.49 6.00 7.41
C GLU A 641 -3.22 5.30 6.98
N SER A 642 -2.41 4.84 7.94
CA SER A 642 -1.08 4.29 7.70
C SER A 642 -0.81 3.03 8.52
N LEU A 643 -0.04 2.12 7.92
CA LEU A 643 0.52 0.92 8.55
C LEU A 643 2.00 0.81 8.18
N THR A 644 2.74 -0.05 8.89
CA THR A 644 4.13 -0.37 8.58
C THR A 644 4.29 -1.87 8.35
N THR A 645 4.96 -2.27 7.28
CA THR A 645 5.20 -3.69 6.96
C THR A 645 6.41 -4.27 7.69
N SER A 646 6.36 -5.57 7.96
CA SER A 646 7.36 -6.34 8.70
C SER A 646 8.71 -6.40 7.98
N ALA A 647 9.79 -6.48 8.75
CA ALA A 647 11.14 -6.77 8.25
C ALA A 647 11.31 -8.21 7.73
N PHE A 648 10.35 -9.10 8.00
CA PHE A 648 10.47 -10.55 7.81
C PHE A 648 9.70 -11.11 6.60
N HIS A 649 9.04 -10.27 5.81
CA HIS A 649 8.39 -10.73 4.57
C HIS A 649 9.44 -11.35 3.61
N PRO A 650 9.18 -12.53 2.98
CA PRO A 650 10.12 -13.17 2.06
C PRO A 650 10.57 -12.25 0.92
N ASN A 651 9.62 -11.71 0.17
CA ASN A 651 9.88 -10.78 -0.94
C ASN A 651 10.48 -9.47 -0.42
N ALA A 652 11.56 -9.03 -1.05
CA ALA A 652 12.37 -7.91 -0.58
C ALA A 652 11.65 -6.55 -0.63
N GLU A 653 10.82 -6.38 -1.65
CA GLU A 653 10.03 -5.20 -1.99
C GLU A 653 9.08 -4.78 -0.88
N LEU A 654 8.53 -5.77 -0.18
CA LEU A 654 7.42 -5.63 0.76
C LEU A 654 7.89 -5.42 2.21
N ARG A 655 9.20 -5.43 2.47
CA ARG A 655 9.78 -5.24 3.82
C ARG A 655 9.90 -3.77 4.19
N ASN A 656 9.63 -3.44 5.46
CA ASN A 656 9.86 -2.12 6.08
C ASN A 656 9.27 -0.93 5.28
N GLN A 657 8.08 -1.11 4.70
CA GLN A 657 7.37 -0.08 3.98
C GLN A 657 6.43 0.67 4.93
N ALA A 658 6.55 1.99 4.99
CA ALA A 658 5.49 2.84 5.51
C ALA A 658 4.44 3.00 4.40
N ILE A 659 3.23 2.50 4.64
CA ILE A 659 2.15 2.40 3.64
C ILE A 659 0.94 3.21 4.08
N ARG A 660 0.11 3.65 3.12
CA ARG A 660 -1.13 4.41 3.37
C ARG A 660 -2.37 3.74 2.79
N PRO A 661 -2.83 2.61 3.36
CA PRO A 661 -3.90 1.82 2.79
C PRO A 661 -5.31 2.29 3.21
N TYR A 662 -5.44 3.11 4.26
CA TYR A 662 -6.72 3.52 4.85
C TYR A 662 -7.60 2.31 5.25
N THR A 663 -7.06 1.46 6.11
CA THR A 663 -7.69 0.25 6.65
C THR A 663 -6.93 -0.25 7.87
N ASP A 664 -7.66 -0.79 8.84
CA ASP A 664 -7.17 -1.56 9.97
C ASP A 664 -7.18 -3.09 9.73
N LEU A 665 -7.73 -3.56 8.61
CA LEU A 665 -8.02 -4.96 8.29
C LEU A 665 -8.96 -5.69 9.28
N LEU A 666 -9.64 -4.96 10.18
CA LEU A 666 -10.53 -5.53 11.19
C LEU A 666 -11.94 -5.76 10.65
N LEU A 667 -12.71 -6.59 11.35
CA LEU A 667 -14.16 -6.74 11.18
C LEU A 667 -14.90 -5.69 12.02
N HIS A 668 -15.93 -5.08 11.43
CA HIS A 668 -16.87 -4.15 12.07
C HIS A 668 -18.31 -4.49 11.71
N ASP A 669 -19.24 -4.33 12.66
CA ASP A 669 -20.69 -4.38 12.37
C ASP A 669 -21.10 -3.12 11.58
N MET A 670 -21.44 -3.32 10.30
CA MET A 670 -21.88 -2.24 9.40
C MET A 670 -23.40 -2.05 9.37
N GLY A 671 -24.11 -2.69 10.29
CA GLY A 671 -25.55 -2.60 10.51
C GLY A 671 -26.40 -3.48 9.60
N THR A 672 -27.67 -3.65 10.00
CA THR A 672 -28.67 -4.49 9.31
C THR A 672 -28.93 -4.09 7.86
N GLY A 673 -28.62 -2.84 7.46
CA GLY A 673 -28.66 -2.40 6.08
C GLY A 673 -27.69 -3.18 5.18
N LEU A 674 -26.48 -3.44 5.67
CA LEU A 674 -25.42 -4.17 4.96
C LEU A 674 -25.27 -5.63 5.39
N ALA A 675 -26.13 -6.14 6.28
CA ALA A 675 -26.13 -7.54 6.65
C ALA A 675 -26.54 -8.47 5.50
N ASP A 676 -25.77 -9.56 5.32
CA ASP A 676 -26.21 -10.78 4.64
C ASP A 676 -26.75 -11.81 5.66
N ASN A 677 -27.15 -13.00 5.19
CA ASN A 677 -27.61 -14.09 6.07
C ASN A 677 -26.63 -15.27 6.09
N LEU A 678 -25.35 -15.05 5.77
CA LEU A 678 -24.31 -16.07 5.70
C LEU A 678 -23.07 -15.61 6.50
N PRO A 679 -22.91 -16.07 7.76
CA PRO A 679 -21.68 -15.84 8.52
C PRO A 679 -20.48 -16.51 7.84
N GLU A 680 -19.27 -16.10 8.22
CA GLU A 680 -18.04 -16.69 7.71
C GLU A 680 -16.99 -16.74 8.82
N GLY A 681 -16.57 -17.94 9.21
CA GLY A 681 -15.65 -18.10 10.34
C GLY A 681 -16.26 -17.56 11.63
N GLN A 682 -15.73 -16.45 12.13
CA GLN A 682 -16.25 -15.75 13.30
C GLN A 682 -17.13 -14.54 12.93
N ALA A 683 -17.08 -14.06 11.68
CA ALA A 683 -17.88 -12.91 11.24
C ALA A 683 -19.36 -13.27 11.11
N SER A 684 -20.22 -12.46 11.72
CA SER A 684 -21.67 -12.53 11.58
C SER A 684 -22.16 -12.10 10.18
N GLY A 685 -23.48 -12.02 10.00
CA GLY A 685 -24.08 -11.51 8.75
C GLY A 685 -23.77 -10.03 8.49
N ALA A 686 -23.68 -9.21 9.55
CA ALA A 686 -23.52 -7.76 9.49
C ALA A 686 -22.06 -7.27 9.49
N GLU A 687 -21.12 -8.16 9.85
CA GLU A 687 -19.71 -7.82 9.97
C GLU A 687 -18.97 -7.92 8.64
N TRP A 688 -18.19 -6.89 8.33
CA TRP A 688 -17.38 -6.78 7.13
C TRP A 688 -15.97 -6.31 7.47
N ARG A 689 -14.99 -6.77 6.69
CA ARG A 689 -13.61 -6.30 6.82
C ARG A 689 -13.47 -4.91 6.21
N THR A 690 -12.88 -3.95 6.92
CA THR A 690 -12.58 -2.62 6.37
C THR A 690 -11.75 -2.73 5.07
N PRO A 691 -12.25 -2.34 3.88
CA PRO A 691 -11.45 -2.40 2.66
C PRO A 691 -10.42 -1.26 2.62
N PRO A 692 -9.22 -1.47 2.05
CA PRO A 692 -8.28 -0.38 1.78
C PRO A 692 -8.90 0.62 0.77
N LEU A 693 -8.62 1.91 0.94
CA LEU A 693 -9.10 2.98 0.06
C LEU A 693 -8.06 3.45 -0.96
N TRP A 694 -6.84 2.91 -0.97
CA TRP A 694 -5.85 3.27 -1.99
C TRP A 694 -6.34 2.96 -3.42
N GLY A 695 -6.08 3.86 -4.36
CA GLY A 695 -6.58 3.80 -5.72
C GLY A 695 -8.11 3.90 -5.87
N ILE A 696 -8.90 4.17 -4.82
CA ILE A 696 -10.36 4.18 -4.94
C ILE A 696 -10.84 5.25 -5.94
N GLY A 697 -10.12 6.38 -6.06
CA GLY A 697 -10.39 7.43 -7.03
C GLY A 697 -9.98 7.11 -8.47
N LEU A 698 -9.39 5.94 -8.73
CA LEU A 698 -9.09 5.41 -10.07
C LEU A 698 -10.14 4.38 -10.53
N THR A 699 -11.06 3.94 -9.66
CA THR A 699 -12.12 2.95 -9.95
C THR A 699 -12.79 3.17 -11.30
N ALA A 700 -13.24 4.41 -11.57
CA ALA A 700 -13.94 4.74 -12.81
C ALA A 700 -13.10 4.49 -14.08
N GLY A 701 -11.79 4.77 -14.03
CA GLY A 701 -10.86 4.55 -15.14
C GLY A 701 -10.56 3.07 -15.36
N ILE A 702 -10.17 2.35 -14.30
CA ILE A 702 -9.82 0.92 -14.36
C ILE A 702 -11.04 0.05 -14.73
N SER A 703 -12.13 0.18 -13.98
CA SER A 703 -13.30 -0.68 -14.17
C SER A 703 -14.18 -0.22 -15.35
N GLY A 704 -14.12 1.05 -15.74
CA GLY A 704 -15.02 1.66 -16.73
C GLY A 704 -16.35 2.14 -16.13
N GLY A 705 -16.39 2.35 -14.81
CA GLY A 705 -17.58 2.74 -14.05
C GLY A 705 -17.32 2.63 -12.54
N GLU A 706 -18.29 3.04 -11.72
CA GLU A 706 -18.19 2.99 -10.25
C GLU A 706 -19.26 2.08 -9.64
N ALA A 707 -18.85 1.22 -8.70
CA ALA A 707 -19.73 0.48 -7.82
C ALA A 707 -18.99 0.09 -6.54
N TYR A 708 -19.62 0.25 -5.38
CA TYR A 708 -18.98 0.07 -4.06
C TYR A 708 -19.78 -0.84 -3.12
N LEU A 709 -19.14 -1.19 -1.99
CA LEU A 709 -19.59 -2.17 -0.99
C LEU A 709 -19.53 -3.62 -1.50
N HIS A 710 -19.84 -4.57 -0.61
CA HIS A 710 -19.63 -6.00 -0.84
C HIS A 710 -20.43 -6.56 -2.03
N ASP A 711 -21.57 -5.98 -2.37
CA ASP A 711 -22.46 -6.40 -3.46
C ASP A 711 -22.52 -5.42 -4.64
N GLY A 712 -21.74 -4.33 -4.60
CA GLY A 712 -21.76 -3.27 -5.61
C GLY A 712 -23.02 -2.39 -5.60
N ARG A 713 -23.83 -2.41 -4.53
CA ARG A 713 -25.10 -1.66 -4.51
C ARG A 713 -24.93 -0.14 -4.64
N ALA A 714 -23.87 0.43 -4.09
CA ALA A 714 -23.64 1.87 -4.07
C ALA A 714 -23.08 2.34 -5.41
N ARG A 715 -23.77 3.26 -6.10
CA ARG A 715 -23.42 3.75 -7.45
C ARG A 715 -22.24 4.73 -7.47
N ASN A 716 -21.85 5.26 -6.31
CA ASN A 716 -20.83 6.28 -6.14
C ASN A 716 -20.39 6.32 -4.67
N LEU A 717 -19.32 7.06 -4.37
CA LEU A 717 -18.77 7.21 -3.02
C LEU A 717 -19.77 7.83 -2.02
N THR A 718 -20.64 8.74 -2.45
CA THR A 718 -21.69 9.35 -1.60
C THR A 718 -22.65 8.28 -1.09
N GLU A 719 -23.14 7.40 -1.98
CA GLU A 719 -24.00 6.28 -1.59
C GLU A 719 -23.25 5.26 -0.72
N ALA A 720 -21.95 5.03 -0.98
CA ALA A 720 -21.15 4.14 -0.16
C ALA A 720 -21.08 4.63 1.28
N ILE A 721 -20.76 5.91 1.51
CA ILE A 721 -20.75 6.54 2.84
C ILE A 721 -22.15 6.47 3.47
N LEU A 722 -23.21 6.83 2.73
CA LEU A 722 -24.58 6.84 3.24
C LEU A 722 -25.12 5.46 3.64
N TRP A 723 -24.54 4.38 3.12
CA TRP A 723 -24.86 2.99 3.50
C TRP A 723 -24.18 2.52 4.80
N HIS A 724 -23.23 3.28 5.36
CA HIS A 724 -22.58 2.91 6.62
C HIS A 724 -23.58 3.03 7.79
N GLY A 725 -23.89 1.90 8.42
CA GLY A 725 -24.64 1.83 9.68
C GLY A 725 -23.81 1.13 10.76
N GLY A 726 -24.46 0.63 11.80
CA GLY A 726 -23.79 -0.07 12.90
C GLY A 726 -22.77 0.83 13.59
N GLU A 727 -21.55 0.33 13.77
CA GLU A 727 -20.42 1.07 14.36
C GLU A 727 -20.14 2.39 13.61
N ALA A 728 -20.28 2.38 12.28
CA ALA A 728 -20.01 3.55 11.43
C ALA A 728 -21.17 4.56 11.34
N GLN A 729 -22.27 4.34 12.07
CA GLN A 729 -23.48 5.19 12.02
C GLN A 729 -23.20 6.66 12.39
N ALA A 730 -22.29 6.91 13.34
CA ALA A 730 -21.91 8.26 13.76
C ALA A 730 -21.20 9.05 12.64
N ALA A 731 -20.28 8.39 11.93
CA ALA A 731 -19.54 8.97 10.80
C ALA A 731 -20.46 9.24 9.59
N GLN A 732 -21.37 8.31 9.29
CA GLN A 732 -22.39 8.50 8.27
C GLN A 732 -23.26 9.73 8.57
N GLN A 733 -23.68 9.91 9.83
CA GLN A 733 -24.48 11.05 10.25
C GLN A 733 -23.68 12.37 10.26
N ALA A 734 -22.36 12.33 10.50
CA ALA A 734 -21.50 13.49 10.32
C ALA A 734 -21.50 13.95 8.85
N PHE A 735 -21.36 13.02 7.90
CA PHE A 735 -21.44 13.32 6.46
C PHE A 735 -22.84 13.81 6.01
N VAL A 736 -23.93 13.32 6.62
CA VAL A 736 -25.29 13.84 6.36
C VAL A 736 -25.46 15.31 6.77
N ARG A 737 -24.76 15.72 7.85
CA ARG A 737 -24.77 17.10 8.39
C ARG A 737 -23.82 18.07 7.69
N MET A 738 -22.76 17.58 7.03
CA MET A 738 -21.86 18.41 6.23
C MET A 738 -22.63 19.19 5.16
N THR A 739 -22.23 20.43 4.90
CA THR A 739 -22.72 21.24 3.77
C THR A 739 -22.31 20.61 2.42
N SER A 740 -23.00 20.99 1.35
CA SER A 740 -22.65 20.56 -0.02
C SER A 740 -21.16 20.78 -0.37
N ALA A 741 -20.57 21.90 0.07
CA ALA A 741 -19.14 22.19 -0.15
C ALA A 741 -18.21 21.25 0.62
N GLU A 742 -18.51 20.96 1.89
CA GLU A 742 -17.75 20.01 2.71
C GLU A 742 -17.86 18.57 2.18
N ARG A 743 -19.07 18.15 1.76
CA ARG A 743 -19.25 16.85 1.09
C ARG A 743 -18.43 16.77 -0.19
N ALA A 744 -18.42 17.83 -1.01
CA ALA A 744 -17.58 17.91 -2.21
C ALA A 744 -16.07 17.90 -1.89
N ALA A 745 -15.64 18.47 -0.77
CA ALA A 745 -14.27 18.40 -0.29
C ALA A 745 -13.87 16.98 0.11
N LEU A 746 -14.64 16.32 0.98
CA LEU A 746 -14.40 14.93 1.39
C LEU A 746 -14.39 13.97 0.20
N LEU A 747 -15.30 14.16 -0.77
CA LEU A 747 -15.31 13.37 -1.99
C LEU A 747 -14.09 13.66 -2.90
N ARG A 748 -13.55 14.89 -2.91
CA ARG A 748 -12.27 15.18 -3.62
C ARG A 748 -11.09 14.50 -2.93
N PHE A 749 -11.06 14.46 -1.59
CA PHE A 749 -10.06 13.69 -0.86
C PHE A 749 -10.11 12.19 -1.22
N LEU A 750 -11.29 11.56 -1.15
CA LEU A 750 -11.41 10.14 -1.53
C LEU A 750 -11.05 9.88 -2.99
N LYS A 751 -11.37 10.83 -3.89
CA LYS A 751 -10.95 10.77 -5.30
C LYS A 751 -9.47 11.05 -5.53
N SER A 752 -8.76 11.59 -4.54
CA SER A 752 -7.30 11.79 -4.56
C SER A 752 -6.54 10.49 -4.27
N LEU A 753 -7.16 9.55 -3.55
CA LEU A 753 -6.57 8.25 -3.18
C LEU A 753 -6.44 7.30 -4.39
#